data_AF-Q9HC29-F1
#
_entry.id   AF-Q9HC29-F1
#
_cell.length_a   1.000
_cell.length_b   1.000
_cell.length_c   1.000
_cell.angle_alpha   90.00
_cell.angle_beta   90.00
_cell.angle_gamma   90.00
#
_symmetry.space_group_name_H-M   'P 1'
#
loop_
_entity.id
_entity.type
_entity.pdbx_description
1 polymer ?
#
loop_
_entity_poly.entity_id
_entity_poly.type
_entity_poly.pdbx_seq_one_letter_code
_entity_poly.pdbx_strand_id
1 'polypeptide(L)'
;MGEEGGSASHDEEERASVLLGHSPGCEMCSQEAFQAQRSQLVELLVSGSLEGFESVLDWLLSWEVLSWEDYEGFHLLGQPLSHLARRLLDTVWNKGTWACQKLIAAAQEAQADSQSPKLHGCWDPHSLHPARDLQSHRPAIVRRLHSHVENMLDLAWERGFVSQYECDEIRLPIFTPSQRARRLLDLATVKANGLAAFLLQHVQELPVPLALPLEAATCKKYMAKLRTTVSAQSRFLSTYDGAETLCLEDIYTENVLEVWADVGMAGPPQKSPATLGLEELFSTPGHLNDDADTVLVVGEAGSGKSTLLQRLHLLWAAGQDFQEFLFVFPFSCRQLQCMAKPLSVRTLLFEHCCWPDVGQEDIFQLLLDHPDRVLLTFDGFDEFKFRFTDRERHCSPTDPTSVQTLLFNLLQGNLLKNARKVVTSRPAAVSAFLRKYIRTEFNLKGFSEQGIELYLRKRHHEPGVADRLIRLLQETSALHGLCHLPVFSWMVSKCHQELLLQEGGSPKTTTDMYLLILQHFLLHATPPDSASQGLGPSLLRGRLPTLLHLGRLALWGLGMCCYVFSAQQLQAAQVSPDDISLGFLVRAKGVVPGSTAPLEFLHITFQCFFAAFYLALSADVPPALLRHLFNCGRPGNSPMARLLPTMCIQASEGKDSSVAALLQKAEPHNLQITAAFLAGLLSREHWGLLAECQTSEKALLRRQACARWCLARSLRKHFHSIPPAAPGEAKSVHAMPGFIWLIRSLYEMQEERLARKAARGLNVGHLKLTFCSVGPTECAALAFVLQHLRRPVALQLDYNSVGDIGVEQLLPCLGVCKALYLRDNNISDRGICKLIECALHCEQLQKLALFNNKLTDGCAHSMAKLLACRQNFLALRLGNNYITAAGAQVLAEGLRGNTSLQFLGFWGNRVGDEGAQALAEALGDHQSLRWLSLVGNNIGSVGAQALALMLAKNVMLEELCLEENHLQDEGVCSLAEGLKKNSSLKILKLSNNCITYLGAEALLQALERNDTILEVWLRGNTFSLEEVDKLGCRDTRLLL
;
A
#
# COMPACT_ATOMS: atom_id res chain seq x y z
N MET A 1 33.59 15.69 -27.95
CA MET A 1 32.81 16.63 -28.78
C MET A 1 31.81 15.80 -29.57
N GLY A 2 30.52 16.13 -29.47
CA GLY A 2 29.45 15.45 -30.19
C GLY A 2 28.38 14.92 -29.23
N GLU A 3 27.43 15.77 -28.90
CA GLU A 3 26.13 15.42 -28.31
C GLU A 3 25.30 14.64 -29.34
N GLU A 4 24.60 13.59 -28.91
CA GLU A 4 23.36 13.13 -29.56
C GLU A 4 22.32 12.90 -28.47
N GLY A 5 21.56 13.95 -28.19
CA GLY A 5 20.29 13.88 -27.46
C GLY A 5 19.16 13.70 -28.46
N GLY A 6 18.67 12.47 -28.59
CA GLY A 6 17.44 12.15 -29.32
C GLY A 6 16.27 12.07 -28.33
N SER A 7 15.31 12.98 -28.50
CA SER A 7 14.10 13.14 -27.71
C SER A 7 13.13 11.97 -27.82
N ALA A 8 12.70 11.42 -26.68
CA ALA A 8 11.77 10.31 -26.50
C ALA A 8 10.28 10.68 -26.70
N SER A 9 9.95 11.57 -27.64
CA SER A 9 8.55 11.97 -27.91
C SER A 9 7.97 11.36 -29.20
N HIS A 10 8.69 10.45 -29.87
CA HIS A 10 8.18 9.77 -31.07
C HIS A 10 7.54 8.39 -30.78
N ASP A 11 7.83 7.75 -29.63
CA ASP A 11 7.36 6.38 -29.35
C ASP A 11 5.86 6.30 -28.99
N GLU A 12 5.24 7.39 -28.51
CA GLU A 12 3.81 7.38 -28.16
C GLU A 12 2.89 7.58 -29.37
N GLU A 13 3.28 8.40 -30.35
CA GLU A 13 2.55 8.49 -31.63
C GLU A 13 2.72 7.22 -32.48
N GLU A 14 3.89 6.57 -32.41
CA GLU A 14 4.11 5.31 -33.13
C GLU A 14 3.32 4.15 -32.50
N ARG A 15 3.17 4.10 -31.16
CA ARG A 15 2.32 3.08 -30.52
C ARG A 15 0.84 3.25 -30.83
N ALA A 16 0.33 4.48 -30.93
CA ALA A 16 -1.07 4.70 -31.32
C ALA A 16 -1.33 4.36 -32.80
N SER A 17 -0.35 4.60 -33.69
CA SER A 17 -0.48 4.33 -35.13
C SER A 17 -0.21 2.88 -35.51
N VAL A 18 0.67 2.16 -34.79
CA VAL A 18 0.96 0.73 -35.00
C VAL A 18 -0.19 -0.16 -34.52
N LEU A 19 -0.99 0.28 -33.54
CA LEU A 19 -2.18 -0.43 -33.09
C LEU A 19 -3.35 -0.36 -34.10
N LEU A 20 -3.32 0.57 -35.06
CA LEU A 20 -4.44 0.85 -35.97
C LEU A 20 -3.90 1.08 -37.40
N GLY A 21 -3.61 -0.02 -38.10
CA GLY A 21 -2.84 -0.06 -39.34
C GLY A 21 -3.19 0.98 -40.40
N HIS A 22 -2.38 2.04 -40.49
CA HIS A 22 -2.21 2.83 -41.71
C HIS A 22 -1.26 2.10 -42.67
N SER A 23 -1.77 1.09 -43.36
CA SER A 23 -1.12 0.56 -44.57
C SER A 23 -2.16 0.45 -45.69
N PRO A 24 -1.96 1.11 -46.85
CA PRO A 24 -2.92 1.08 -47.94
C PRO A 24 -2.84 -0.31 -48.59
N GLY A 25 -3.78 -1.19 -48.24
CA GLY A 25 -3.91 -2.51 -48.86
C GLY A 25 -4.28 -3.67 -47.94
N CYS A 26 -4.47 -3.44 -46.63
CA CYS A 26 -4.70 -4.55 -45.71
C CYS A 26 -6.14 -5.08 -45.76
N GLU A 27 -6.22 -6.27 -46.36
CA GLU A 27 -7.22 -7.33 -46.33
C GLU A 27 -8.39 -7.15 -45.35
N MET A 28 -9.60 -7.34 -45.89
CA MET A 28 -10.87 -7.34 -45.18
C MET A 28 -10.75 -8.08 -43.83
N CYS A 29 -10.81 -7.35 -42.71
CA CYS A 29 -10.87 -7.93 -41.36
C CYS A 29 -11.89 -9.07 -41.36
N SER A 30 -11.43 -10.33 -41.28
CA SER A 30 -12.30 -11.50 -41.21
C SER A 30 -12.87 -11.63 -39.79
N GLN A 31 -14.01 -12.31 -39.63
CA GLN A 31 -14.52 -12.63 -38.29
C GLN A 31 -13.42 -13.32 -37.47
N GLU A 32 -12.74 -14.33 -37.98
CA GLU A 32 -11.68 -15.04 -37.23
C GLU A 32 -10.57 -14.13 -36.66
N ALA A 33 -10.14 -13.11 -37.41
CA ALA A 33 -9.15 -12.13 -36.93
C ALA A 33 -9.68 -11.31 -35.74
N PHE A 34 -10.96 -10.93 -35.77
CA PHE A 34 -11.61 -10.23 -34.67
C PHE A 34 -11.66 -11.07 -33.39
N GLN A 35 -11.88 -12.39 -33.50
CA GLN A 35 -11.85 -13.29 -32.34
C GLN A 35 -10.43 -13.48 -31.79
N ALA A 36 -9.41 -13.56 -32.66
CA ALA A 36 -8.02 -13.63 -32.25
C ALA A 36 -7.58 -12.37 -31.47
N GLN A 37 -8.09 -11.20 -31.86
CA GLN A 37 -7.83 -9.91 -31.21
C GLN A 37 -8.77 -9.60 -30.03
N ARG A 38 -9.64 -10.53 -29.63
CA ARG A 38 -10.71 -10.27 -28.65
C ARG A 38 -10.20 -9.68 -27.33
N SER A 39 -9.10 -10.19 -26.79
CA SER A 39 -8.52 -9.68 -25.54
C SER A 39 -8.03 -8.23 -25.69
N GLN A 40 -7.38 -7.92 -26.82
CA GLN A 40 -6.90 -6.56 -27.14
C GLN A 40 -8.06 -5.60 -27.37
N LEU A 41 -9.15 -6.05 -28.02
CA LEU A 41 -10.35 -5.25 -28.22
C LEU A 41 -11.09 -4.99 -26.90
N VAL A 42 -11.15 -5.97 -25.99
CA VAL A 42 -11.68 -5.73 -24.63
C VAL A 42 -10.81 -4.70 -23.92
N GLU A 43 -9.48 -4.83 -23.97
CA GLU A 43 -8.57 -3.86 -23.36
C GLU A 43 -8.72 -2.46 -23.97
N LEU A 44 -8.89 -2.35 -25.30
CA LEU A 44 -9.13 -1.08 -25.99
C LEU A 44 -10.46 -0.44 -25.61
N LEU A 45 -11.53 -1.24 -25.46
CA LEU A 45 -12.84 -0.74 -25.03
C LEU A 45 -12.90 -0.43 -23.53
N VAL A 46 -12.06 -1.09 -22.71
CA VAL A 46 -12.02 -0.94 -21.25
C VAL A 46 -10.98 0.07 -20.76
N SER A 47 -9.95 0.35 -21.55
CA SER A 47 -8.94 1.37 -21.24
C SER A 47 -9.53 2.78 -21.24
N GLY A 48 -10.66 2.99 -21.93
CA GLY A 48 -11.42 4.23 -21.93
C GLY A 48 -12.36 4.41 -20.73
N SER A 49 -12.93 5.60 -20.62
CA SER A 49 -14.03 5.86 -19.70
C SER A 49 -15.33 5.21 -20.19
N LEU A 50 -16.32 5.08 -19.29
CA LEU A 50 -17.69 4.68 -19.67
C LEU A 50 -18.26 5.57 -20.80
N GLU A 51 -17.92 6.84 -20.82
CA GLU A 51 -18.33 7.75 -21.90
C GLU A 51 -17.69 7.42 -23.24
N GLY A 52 -16.41 7.01 -23.24
CA GLY A 52 -15.73 6.54 -24.45
C GLY A 52 -16.45 5.32 -25.03
N PHE A 53 -16.81 4.35 -24.18
CA PHE A 53 -17.59 3.18 -24.58
C PHE A 53 -18.98 3.57 -25.13
N GLU A 54 -19.71 4.47 -24.46
CA GLU A 54 -21.01 4.96 -24.96
C GLU A 54 -20.88 5.73 -26.27
N SER A 55 -19.78 6.44 -26.50
CA SER A 55 -19.50 7.11 -27.79
C SER A 55 -19.34 6.10 -28.92
N VAL A 56 -18.66 4.98 -28.68
CA VAL A 56 -18.59 3.87 -29.64
C VAL A 56 -19.98 3.35 -29.98
N LEU A 57 -20.87 3.21 -28.98
CA LEU A 57 -22.26 2.81 -29.22
C LEU A 57 -23.03 3.83 -30.07
N ASP A 58 -22.80 5.14 -29.89
CA ASP A 58 -23.44 6.19 -30.69
C ASP A 58 -23.08 6.07 -32.18
N TRP A 59 -21.81 5.82 -32.50
CA TRP A 59 -21.34 5.59 -33.86
C TRP A 59 -21.93 4.34 -34.48
N LEU A 60 -21.96 3.24 -33.73
CA LEU A 60 -22.56 1.98 -34.21
C LEU A 60 -24.07 2.10 -34.43
N LEU A 61 -24.77 2.89 -33.61
CA LEU A 61 -26.19 3.15 -33.78
C LEU A 61 -26.45 4.07 -34.99
N SER A 62 -25.59 5.07 -35.22
CA SER A 62 -25.72 6.00 -36.35
C SER A 62 -25.46 5.34 -37.71
N TRP A 63 -24.58 4.35 -37.73
CA TRP A 63 -24.30 3.53 -38.91
C TRP A 63 -25.27 2.36 -39.10
N GLU A 64 -26.35 2.29 -38.30
CA GLU A 64 -27.34 1.20 -38.31
C GLU A 64 -26.71 -0.20 -38.10
N VAL A 65 -25.52 -0.27 -37.47
CA VAL A 65 -24.88 -1.55 -37.11
C VAL A 65 -25.64 -2.17 -35.94
N LEU A 66 -25.87 -1.37 -34.89
CA LEU A 66 -26.75 -1.76 -33.79
C LEU A 66 -28.18 -1.36 -34.12
N SER A 67 -29.13 -2.25 -33.84
CA SER A 67 -30.53 -1.88 -33.78
C SER A 67 -30.82 -1.15 -32.45
N TRP A 68 -31.98 -0.50 -32.37
CA TRP A 68 -32.42 0.12 -31.12
C TRP A 68 -32.54 -0.90 -29.97
N GLU A 69 -33.01 -2.12 -30.26
CA GLU A 69 -33.11 -3.22 -29.28
C GLU A 69 -31.73 -3.67 -28.78
N ASP A 70 -30.73 -3.74 -29.68
CA ASP A 70 -29.35 -4.04 -29.29
C ASP A 70 -28.83 -2.96 -28.35
N TYR A 71 -29.08 -1.69 -28.69
CA TYR A 71 -28.63 -0.52 -27.93
C TYR A 71 -29.23 -0.47 -26.52
N GLU A 72 -30.55 -0.61 -26.37
CA GLU A 72 -31.21 -0.67 -25.06
C GLU A 72 -30.65 -1.80 -24.18
N GLY A 73 -30.24 -2.91 -24.79
CA GLY A 73 -29.61 -4.03 -24.10
C GLY A 73 -28.34 -3.66 -23.32
N PHE A 74 -27.62 -2.60 -23.70
CA PHE A 74 -26.38 -2.16 -23.04
C PHE A 74 -26.60 -1.21 -21.85
N HIS A 75 -27.82 -0.68 -21.64
CA HIS A 75 -28.11 0.31 -20.58
C HIS A 75 -28.41 -0.29 -19.18
N LEU A 76 -28.02 -1.53 -18.93
CA LEU A 76 -28.17 -2.15 -17.60
C LEU A 76 -27.20 -1.50 -16.59
N LEU A 77 -27.71 -0.57 -15.78
CA LEU A 77 -27.01 0.01 -14.64
C LEU A 77 -26.38 -1.08 -13.75
N GLY A 78 -25.07 -0.99 -13.51
CA GLY A 78 -24.35 -1.81 -12.54
C GLY A 78 -23.50 -2.96 -13.10
N GLN A 79 -23.37 -3.11 -14.42
CA GLN A 79 -22.42 -4.08 -15.00
C GLN A 79 -21.02 -3.47 -15.18
N PRO A 80 -19.94 -4.22 -14.90
CA PRO A 80 -18.59 -3.75 -15.13
C PRO A 80 -18.34 -3.52 -16.62
N LEU A 81 -17.51 -2.53 -16.96
CA LEU A 81 -17.26 -2.15 -18.35
C LEU A 81 -16.73 -3.31 -19.20
N SER A 82 -15.92 -4.18 -18.60
CA SER A 82 -15.40 -5.38 -19.26
C SER A 82 -16.49 -6.39 -19.63
N HIS A 83 -17.60 -6.43 -18.90
CA HIS A 83 -18.75 -7.26 -19.26
C HIS A 83 -19.52 -6.65 -20.43
N LEU A 84 -19.78 -5.34 -20.38
CA LEU A 84 -20.43 -4.59 -21.48
C LEU A 84 -19.62 -4.70 -22.78
N ALA A 85 -18.29 -4.53 -22.69
CA ALA A 85 -17.37 -4.68 -23.82
C ALA A 85 -17.45 -6.08 -24.44
N ARG A 86 -17.39 -7.15 -23.63
CA ARG A 86 -17.52 -8.52 -24.15
C ARG A 86 -18.87 -8.76 -24.83
N ARG A 87 -19.95 -8.27 -24.24
CA ARG A 87 -21.29 -8.39 -24.81
C ARG A 87 -21.44 -7.61 -26.11
N LEU A 88 -20.80 -6.44 -26.22
CA LEU A 88 -20.74 -5.67 -27.47
C LEU A 88 -19.99 -6.45 -28.55
N LEU A 89 -18.84 -7.04 -28.20
CA LEU A 89 -18.08 -7.89 -29.12
C LEU A 89 -18.90 -9.08 -29.60
N ASP A 90 -19.68 -9.74 -28.73
CA ASP A 90 -20.57 -10.84 -29.12
C ASP A 90 -21.70 -10.38 -30.03
N THR A 91 -22.30 -9.22 -29.75
CA THR A 91 -23.39 -8.65 -30.55
C THR A 91 -22.89 -8.27 -31.94
N VAL A 92 -21.73 -7.61 -32.02
CA VAL A 92 -21.08 -7.21 -33.27
C VAL A 92 -20.62 -8.44 -34.06
N TRP A 93 -20.04 -9.43 -33.39
CA TRP A 93 -19.64 -10.71 -33.99
C TRP A 93 -20.80 -11.36 -34.72
N ASN A 94 -21.95 -11.50 -34.04
CA ASN A 94 -23.14 -12.17 -34.60
C ASN A 94 -23.72 -11.45 -35.83
N LYS A 95 -23.44 -10.15 -35.99
CA LYS A 95 -23.89 -9.35 -37.14
C LYS A 95 -22.98 -9.46 -38.37
N GLY A 96 -21.85 -10.16 -38.27
CA GLY A 96 -20.99 -10.43 -39.41
C GLY A 96 -19.77 -9.54 -39.52
N THR A 97 -18.90 -9.89 -40.47
CA THR A 97 -17.61 -9.25 -40.78
C THR A 97 -17.69 -7.72 -40.93
N TRP A 98 -18.75 -7.22 -41.56
CA TRP A 98 -18.98 -5.78 -41.74
C TRP A 98 -19.17 -5.06 -40.40
N ALA A 99 -19.90 -5.65 -39.45
CA ALA A 99 -20.10 -5.06 -38.13
C ALA A 99 -18.78 -5.02 -37.34
N CYS A 100 -17.96 -6.07 -37.44
CA CYS A 100 -16.62 -6.10 -36.83
C CYS A 100 -15.72 -4.94 -37.32
N GLN A 101 -15.70 -4.71 -38.63
CA GLN A 101 -14.98 -3.58 -39.23
C GLN A 101 -15.52 -2.23 -38.74
N LYS A 102 -16.85 -2.10 -38.63
CA LYS A 102 -17.49 -0.90 -38.10
C LYS A 102 -17.21 -0.68 -36.62
N LEU A 103 -17.05 -1.70 -35.78
CA LEU A 103 -16.65 -1.49 -34.38
C LEU A 103 -15.27 -0.87 -34.27
N ILE A 104 -14.30 -1.34 -35.06
CA ILE A 104 -12.95 -0.78 -35.06
C ILE A 104 -12.99 0.67 -35.53
N ALA A 105 -13.71 0.95 -36.62
CA ALA A 105 -13.90 2.33 -37.10
C ALA A 105 -14.62 3.21 -36.07
N ALA A 106 -15.62 2.69 -35.35
CA ALA A 106 -16.34 3.43 -34.32
C ALA A 106 -15.45 3.75 -33.11
N ALA A 107 -14.56 2.83 -32.73
CA ALA A 107 -13.57 3.08 -31.69
C ALA A 107 -12.55 4.16 -32.12
N GLN A 108 -12.12 4.13 -33.39
CA GLN A 108 -11.26 5.16 -33.97
C GLN A 108 -11.96 6.52 -33.99
N GLU A 109 -13.21 6.59 -34.46
CA GLU A 109 -13.98 7.83 -34.50
C GLU A 109 -14.28 8.34 -33.08
N ALA A 110 -14.59 7.47 -32.12
CA ALA A 110 -14.79 7.85 -30.72
C ALA A 110 -13.51 8.39 -30.06
N GLN A 111 -12.34 7.91 -30.47
CA GLN A 111 -11.04 8.45 -30.05
C GLN A 111 -10.69 9.75 -30.78
N ALA A 112 -10.92 9.81 -32.09
CA ALA A 112 -10.70 10.97 -32.95
C ALA A 112 -11.68 12.11 -32.67
N ASP A 113 -12.84 11.82 -32.09
CA ASP A 113 -13.85 12.78 -31.63
C ASP A 113 -13.34 13.77 -30.58
N SER A 114 -12.14 13.54 -30.04
CA SER A 114 -11.36 14.51 -29.28
C SER A 114 -10.78 15.66 -30.13
N GLN A 115 -10.79 15.54 -31.47
CA GLN A 115 -10.30 16.53 -32.44
C GLN A 115 -11.44 16.98 -33.37
N SER A 116 -11.44 18.26 -33.77
CA SER A 116 -12.56 18.95 -34.44
C SER A 116 -12.94 18.36 -35.82
N PRO A 117 -14.15 17.78 -36.02
CA PRO A 117 -14.59 17.36 -37.33
C PRO A 117 -15.29 18.48 -38.09
N LYS A 118 -15.04 18.55 -39.41
CA LYS A 118 -15.84 19.34 -40.34
C LYS A 118 -17.25 18.75 -40.42
N LEU A 119 -18.24 19.42 -39.83
CA LEU A 119 -19.67 19.10 -39.99
C LEU A 119 -20.10 19.27 -41.45
N HIS A 120 -19.89 18.26 -42.30
CA HIS A 120 -20.56 18.14 -43.58
C HIS A 120 -21.88 17.38 -43.39
N GLY A 121 -22.95 18.10 -43.14
CA GLY A 121 -24.28 17.51 -43.02
C GLY A 121 -25.32 18.60 -42.90
N CYS A 122 -25.77 19.12 -44.04
CA CYS A 122 -27.03 19.84 -44.09
C CYS A 122 -28.11 18.77 -43.90
N TRP A 123 -28.56 18.54 -42.66
CA TRP A 123 -29.69 17.66 -42.37
C TRP A 123 -31.00 18.45 -42.54
N ASP A 124 -32.03 17.83 -43.13
CA ASP A 124 -33.26 18.52 -43.50
C ASP A 124 -34.13 18.80 -42.26
N PRO A 125 -34.35 20.06 -41.83
CA PRO A 125 -35.24 20.37 -40.73
C PRO A 125 -36.70 20.00 -41.00
N HIS A 126 -37.06 19.75 -42.26
CA HIS A 126 -38.39 19.30 -42.69
C HIS A 126 -38.43 17.83 -43.11
N SER A 127 -37.49 17.02 -42.61
CA SER A 127 -37.44 15.59 -42.85
C SER A 127 -38.77 14.89 -42.59
N LEU A 128 -39.14 13.99 -43.51
CA LEU A 128 -40.28 13.08 -43.34
C LEU A 128 -40.04 12.03 -42.25
N HIS A 129 -38.80 11.82 -41.81
CA HIS A 129 -38.39 10.79 -40.84
C HIS A 129 -37.41 11.32 -39.77
N PRO A 130 -37.82 12.29 -38.93
CA PRO A 130 -36.91 13.00 -38.03
C PRO A 130 -36.20 12.10 -36.99
N ALA A 131 -36.85 11.04 -36.50
CA ALA A 131 -36.22 10.11 -35.56
C ALA A 131 -35.05 9.35 -36.19
N ARG A 132 -35.17 8.96 -37.46
CA ARG A 132 -34.10 8.29 -38.20
C ARG A 132 -32.93 9.24 -38.43
N ASP A 133 -33.20 10.51 -38.71
CA ASP A 133 -32.16 11.51 -38.93
C ASP A 133 -31.42 11.87 -37.62
N LEU A 134 -32.13 11.93 -36.49
CA LEU A 134 -31.47 12.05 -35.18
C LEU A 134 -30.52 10.89 -34.92
N GLN A 135 -30.93 9.67 -35.27
CA GLN A 135 -30.10 8.48 -35.12
C GLN A 135 -28.88 8.51 -36.05
N SER A 136 -29.07 8.78 -37.35
CA SER A 136 -27.98 8.81 -38.34
C SER A 136 -26.92 9.86 -38.04
N HIS A 137 -27.29 10.90 -37.27
CA HIS A 137 -26.41 11.99 -36.88
C HIS A 137 -26.06 12.01 -35.38
N ARG A 138 -26.37 10.94 -34.65
CA ARG A 138 -26.31 10.90 -33.18
C ARG A 138 -24.99 11.37 -32.56
N PRO A 139 -23.79 10.94 -33.00
CA PRO A 139 -22.52 11.41 -32.41
C PRO A 139 -22.32 12.92 -32.49
N ALA A 140 -22.75 13.54 -33.60
CA ALA A 140 -22.66 14.99 -33.80
C ALA A 140 -23.68 15.73 -32.94
N ILE A 141 -24.90 15.17 -32.82
CA ILE A 141 -25.98 15.76 -32.03
C ILE A 141 -25.69 15.68 -30.54
N VAL A 142 -25.22 14.54 -30.01
CA VAL A 142 -24.80 14.40 -28.59
C VAL A 142 -23.76 15.47 -28.26
N ARG A 143 -22.76 15.68 -29.13
CA ARG A 143 -21.75 16.72 -28.93
C ARG A 143 -22.33 18.13 -28.92
N ARG A 144 -23.28 18.46 -29.79
CA ARG A 144 -23.86 19.81 -29.81
C ARG A 144 -24.83 20.04 -28.64
N LEU A 145 -25.49 18.97 -28.21
CA LEU A 145 -26.51 18.99 -27.17
C LEU A 145 -25.95 18.91 -25.75
N HIS A 146 -24.79 18.28 -25.50
CA HIS A 146 -24.30 17.99 -24.13
C HIS A 146 -24.22 19.24 -23.23
N SER A 147 -23.82 20.39 -23.78
CA SER A 147 -23.72 21.65 -23.04
C SER A 147 -25.01 22.47 -23.03
N HIS A 148 -26.07 22.01 -23.70
CA HIS A 148 -27.34 22.71 -23.86
C HIS A 148 -28.56 21.86 -23.46
N VAL A 149 -28.35 20.71 -22.81
CA VAL A 149 -29.42 19.76 -22.46
C VAL A 149 -30.50 20.44 -21.63
N GLU A 150 -30.12 21.24 -20.63
CA GLU A 150 -31.08 21.91 -19.74
C GLU A 150 -32.01 22.86 -20.50
N ASN A 151 -31.45 23.75 -21.33
CA ASN A 151 -32.25 24.69 -22.14
C ASN A 151 -33.16 23.95 -23.13
N MET A 152 -32.70 22.83 -23.69
CA MET A 152 -33.50 22.01 -24.61
C MET A 152 -34.62 21.27 -23.90
N LEU A 153 -34.38 20.76 -22.68
CA LEU A 153 -35.41 20.14 -21.85
C LEU A 153 -36.49 21.14 -21.47
N ASP A 154 -36.12 22.34 -21.05
CA ASP A 154 -37.07 23.39 -20.67
C ASP A 154 -37.96 23.78 -21.86
N LEU A 155 -37.36 24.02 -23.04
CA LEU A 155 -38.12 24.35 -24.26
C LEU A 155 -39.00 23.18 -24.75
N ALA A 156 -38.53 21.94 -24.62
CA ALA A 156 -39.31 20.76 -24.97
C ALA A 156 -40.48 20.52 -24.01
N TRP A 157 -40.29 20.81 -22.72
CA TRP A 157 -41.34 20.76 -21.70
C TRP A 157 -42.40 21.86 -21.92
N GLU A 158 -41.97 23.10 -22.16
CA GLU A 158 -42.88 24.24 -22.44
C GLU A 158 -43.77 23.99 -23.67
N ARG A 159 -43.23 23.35 -24.71
CA ARG A 159 -44.01 22.96 -25.91
C ARG A 159 -44.84 21.68 -25.73
N GLY A 160 -44.77 21.04 -24.57
CA GLY A 160 -45.54 19.84 -24.25
C GLY A 160 -45.02 18.54 -24.86
N PHE A 161 -43.77 18.51 -25.34
CA PHE A 161 -43.17 17.29 -25.90
C PHE A 161 -42.69 16.32 -24.81
N VAL A 162 -42.22 16.85 -23.67
CA VAL A 162 -41.66 16.09 -22.56
C VAL A 162 -42.47 16.37 -21.28
N SER A 163 -42.70 15.36 -20.46
CA SER A 163 -43.35 15.48 -19.16
C SER A 163 -42.35 15.83 -18.07
N GLN A 164 -42.82 16.39 -16.95
CA GLN A 164 -41.93 16.74 -15.83
C GLN A 164 -41.17 15.52 -15.29
N TYR A 165 -41.82 14.35 -15.21
CA TYR A 165 -41.17 13.10 -14.76
C TYR A 165 -39.96 12.73 -15.64
N GLU A 166 -40.10 12.85 -16.96
CA GLU A 166 -39.02 12.55 -17.90
C GLU A 166 -37.87 13.57 -17.81
N CYS A 167 -38.19 14.86 -17.59
CA CYS A 167 -37.16 15.87 -17.33
C CYS A 167 -36.36 15.53 -16.06
N ASP A 168 -37.04 15.12 -14.98
CA ASP A 168 -36.40 14.79 -13.71
C ASP A 168 -35.48 13.54 -13.82
N GLU A 169 -35.90 12.51 -14.56
CA GLU A 169 -35.08 11.32 -14.86
C GLU A 169 -33.80 11.67 -15.64
N ILE A 170 -33.89 12.55 -16.63
CA ILE A 170 -32.72 12.99 -17.42
C ILE A 170 -31.78 13.86 -16.57
N ARG A 171 -32.32 14.64 -15.62
CA ARG A 171 -31.56 15.55 -14.74
C ARG A 171 -30.77 14.88 -13.62
N LEU A 172 -30.86 13.55 -13.44
CA LEU A 172 -30.19 12.86 -12.34
C LEU A 172 -28.67 13.16 -12.31
N PRO A 173 -28.10 13.63 -11.18
CA PRO A 173 -26.70 14.06 -11.09
C PRO A 173 -25.67 12.96 -11.31
N ILE A 174 -26.08 11.69 -11.22
CA ILE A 174 -25.23 10.53 -11.53
C ILE A 174 -24.84 10.47 -13.01
N PHE A 175 -25.56 11.19 -13.88
CA PHE A 175 -25.29 11.24 -15.32
C PHE A 175 -24.44 12.45 -15.68
N THR A 176 -23.43 12.20 -16.51
CA THR A 176 -22.62 13.24 -17.15
C THR A 176 -23.45 14.03 -18.18
N PRO A 177 -23.03 15.25 -18.57
CA PRO A 177 -23.74 16.02 -19.61
C PRO A 177 -23.96 15.25 -20.92
N SER A 178 -22.97 14.46 -21.36
CA SER A 178 -23.07 13.58 -22.53
C SER A 178 -24.13 12.50 -22.34
N GLN A 179 -24.17 11.87 -21.16
CA GLN A 179 -25.19 10.87 -20.84
C GLN A 179 -26.60 11.46 -20.78
N ARG A 180 -26.76 12.70 -20.31
CA ARG A 180 -28.06 13.39 -20.34
C ARG A 180 -28.50 13.71 -21.77
N ALA A 181 -27.57 14.14 -22.63
CA ALA A 181 -27.84 14.35 -24.05
C ALA A 181 -28.28 13.05 -24.74
N ARG A 182 -27.59 11.92 -24.50
CA ARG A 182 -27.99 10.61 -25.02
C ARG A 182 -29.40 10.25 -24.58
N ARG A 183 -29.72 10.38 -23.29
CA ARG A 183 -31.06 10.08 -22.76
C ARG A 183 -32.17 10.94 -23.39
N LEU A 184 -31.91 12.22 -23.64
CA LEU A 184 -32.86 13.09 -24.34
C LEU A 184 -33.09 12.64 -25.79
N LEU A 185 -32.03 12.22 -26.48
CA LEU A 185 -32.15 11.65 -27.83
C LEU A 185 -32.89 10.31 -27.81
N ASP A 186 -32.64 9.48 -26.79
CA ASP A 186 -33.31 8.19 -26.63
C ASP A 186 -34.82 8.37 -26.47
N LEU A 187 -35.22 9.35 -25.64
CA LEU A 187 -36.60 9.73 -25.48
C LEU A 187 -37.22 10.23 -26.80
N ALA A 188 -36.47 11.00 -27.59
CA ALA A 188 -36.92 11.53 -28.88
C ALA A 188 -37.07 10.45 -29.96
N THR A 189 -36.26 9.40 -29.94
CA THR A 189 -36.37 8.26 -30.85
C THR A 189 -37.66 7.47 -30.62
N VAL A 190 -38.07 7.31 -29.36
CA VAL A 190 -39.26 6.52 -28.99
C VAL A 190 -40.56 7.34 -29.06
N LYS A 191 -40.52 8.66 -28.82
CA LYS A 191 -41.71 9.52 -28.80
C LYS A 191 -42.20 9.93 -30.20
N ALA A 192 -43.33 9.37 -30.63
CA ALA A 192 -44.05 9.75 -31.85
C ALA A 192 -44.94 11.01 -31.69
N ASN A 193 -44.49 12.03 -30.95
CA ASN A 193 -45.25 13.27 -30.69
C ASN A 193 -44.64 14.54 -31.32
N GLY A 194 -43.62 14.38 -32.18
CA GLY A 194 -42.91 15.49 -32.81
C GLY A 194 -41.65 15.95 -32.07
N LEU A 195 -41.29 15.38 -30.91
CA LEU A 195 -40.04 15.70 -30.19
C LEU A 195 -38.81 15.55 -31.08
N ALA A 196 -38.75 14.49 -31.90
CA ALA A 196 -37.64 14.28 -32.83
C ALA A 196 -37.48 15.43 -33.84
N ALA A 197 -38.58 15.88 -34.44
CA ALA A 197 -38.57 17.01 -35.39
C ALA A 197 -38.18 18.32 -34.70
N PHE A 198 -38.69 18.53 -33.47
CA PHE A 198 -38.35 19.68 -32.65
C PHE A 198 -36.84 19.74 -32.35
N LEU A 199 -36.23 18.62 -31.91
CA LEU A 199 -34.79 18.58 -31.64
C LEU A 199 -33.97 18.78 -32.91
N LEU A 200 -34.35 18.14 -34.03
CA LEU A 200 -33.65 18.28 -35.30
C LEU A 200 -33.61 19.73 -35.80
N GLN A 201 -34.67 20.50 -35.56
CA GLN A 201 -34.74 21.92 -35.88
C GLN A 201 -33.88 22.77 -34.93
N HIS A 202 -34.02 22.61 -33.62
CA HIS A 202 -33.36 23.51 -32.65
C HIS A 202 -31.87 23.21 -32.45
N VAL A 203 -31.42 21.96 -32.64
CA VAL A 203 -30.00 21.61 -32.55
C VAL A 203 -29.17 22.31 -33.64
N GLN A 204 -29.77 22.65 -34.79
CA GLN A 204 -29.10 23.43 -35.84
C GLN A 204 -28.79 24.86 -35.39
N GLU A 205 -29.68 25.45 -34.58
CA GLU A 205 -29.57 26.80 -34.07
C GLU A 205 -28.57 26.91 -32.89
N LEU A 206 -28.24 25.79 -32.24
CA LEU A 206 -27.26 25.77 -31.15
C LEU A 206 -25.86 26.15 -31.66
N PRO A 207 -25.08 26.96 -30.92
CA PRO A 207 -23.69 27.23 -31.28
C PRO A 207 -22.86 25.94 -31.31
N VAL A 208 -21.95 25.81 -32.29
CA VAL A 208 -21.01 24.67 -32.35
C VAL A 208 -20.05 24.79 -31.15
N PRO A 209 -19.92 23.76 -30.29
CA PRO A 209 -18.92 23.78 -29.24
C PRO A 209 -17.54 23.84 -29.89
N LEU A 210 -16.83 24.97 -29.74
CA LEU A 210 -15.40 25.02 -29.98
C LEU A 210 -14.73 23.98 -29.08
N ALA A 211 -13.63 23.38 -29.55
CA ALA A 211 -12.84 22.37 -28.85
C ALA A 211 -12.64 22.70 -27.36
N LEU A 212 -12.50 21.65 -26.54
CA LEU A 212 -12.28 21.68 -25.07
C LEU A 212 -11.84 23.06 -24.59
N PRO A 213 -12.62 23.77 -23.74
CA PRO A 213 -12.29 25.13 -23.30
C PRO A 213 -11.01 25.24 -22.45
N LEU A 214 -10.16 24.21 -22.44
CA LEU A 214 -8.76 24.24 -22.02
C LEU A 214 -7.95 25.32 -22.73
N GLU A 215 -8.32 25.72 -23.95
CA GLU A 215 -7.71 26.88 -24.62
C GLU A 215 -8.17 28.23 -24.07
N ALA A 216 -9.28 28.29 -23.34
CA ALA A 216 -9.80 29.53 -22.78
C ALA A 216 -8.76 30.16 -21.85
N ALA A 217 -8.46 31.44 -22.09
CA ALA A 217 -7.44 32.17 -21.34
C ALA A 217 -7.69 32.13 -19.82
N THR A 218 -8.96 32.06 -19.40
CA THR A 218 -9.38 31.93 -17.99
C THR A 218 -8.90 30.61 -17.37
N CYS A 219 -9.10 29.48 -18.06
CA CYS A 219 -8.67 28.16 -17.59
C CYS A 219 -7.14 28.08 -17.48
N LYS A 220 -6.42 28.51 -18.53
CA LYS A 220 -4.94 28.54 -18.53
C LYS A 220 -4.38 29.38 -17.37
N LYS A 221 -5.00 30.54 -17.08
CA LYS A 221 -4.62 31.38 -15.94
C LYS A 221 -4.85 30.67 -14.60
N TYR A 222 -5.99 30.00 -14.43
CA TYR A 222 -6.27 29.25 -13.21
C TYR A 222 -5.33 28.06 -13.02
N MET A 223 -5.08 27.27 -14.07
CA MET A 223 -4.12 26.17 -14.02
C MET A 223 -2.71 26.65 -13.65
N ALA A 224 -2.25 27.76 -14.24
CA ALA A 224 -0.96 28.36 -13.91
C ALA A 224 -0.91 28.84 -12.45
N LYS A 225 -2.00 29.45 -11.95
CA LYS A 225 -2.13 29.86 -10.55
C LYS A 225 -2.08 28.66 -9.62
N LEU A 226 -2.89 27.63 -9.88
CA LEU A 226 -2.93 26.39 -9.11
C LEU A 226 -1.55 25.72 -9.05
N ARG A 227 -0.87 25.55 -10.19
CA ARG A 227 0.50 25.02 -10.24
C ARG A 227 1.46 25.85 -9.40
N THR A 228 1.40 27.17 -9.50
CA THR A 228 2.24 28.08 -8.69
C THR A 228 1.96 27.93 -7.19
N THR A 229 0.69 27.86 -6.79
CA THR A 229 0.27 27.67 -5.39
C THR A 229 0.73 26.33 -4.85
N VAL A 230 0.49 25.24 -5.58
CA VAL A 230 0.90 23.89 -5.18
C VAL A 230 2.43 23.79 -5.11
N SER A 231 3.15 24.33 -6.09
CA SER A 231 4.62 24.41 -6.07
C SER A 231 5.14 25.14 -4.83
N ALA A 232 4.58 26.30 -4.50
CA ALA A 232 4.99 27.07 -3.32
C ALA A 232 4.76 26.30 -2.01
N GLN A 233 3.71 25.47 -1.93
CA GLN A 233 3.39 24.66 -0.75
C GLN A 233 4.21 23.36 -0.66
N SER A 234 4.67 22.83 -1.79
CA SER A 234 5.36 21.54 -1.89
C SER A 234 6.88 21.64 -2.02
N ARG A 235 7.41 22.78 -2.46
CA ARG A 235 8.86 22.95 -2.72
C ARG A 235 9.73 22.86 -1.47
N PHE A 236 9.23 23.36 -0.34
CA PHE A 236 9.99 23.40 0.90
C PHE A 236 9.42 22.44 1.94
N LEU A 237 10.28 21.61 2.50
CA LEU A 237 10.02 21.06 3.83
C LEU A 237 10.30 22.19 4.82
N SER A 238 9.29 22.61 5.57
CA SER A 238 9.56 23.31 6.83
C SER A 238 10.50 22.39 7.60
N THR A 239 11.72 22.83 7.88
CA THR A 239 12.55 22.01 8.74
C THR A 239 11.85 21.85 10.05
N TYR A 240 12.19 20.73 10.66
CA TYR A 240 11.70 20.30 11.93
C TYR A 240 12.02 21.28 13.10
N ASP A 241 12.68 22.41 12.84
CA ASP A 241 13.02 23.45 13.80
C ASP A 241 12.40 24.83 13.46
N GLY A 242 11.74 24.95 12.30
CA GLY A 242 11.19 26.21 11.79
C GLY A 242 12.25 27.26 11.42
N ALA A 243 13.54 26.97 11.57
CA ALA A 243 14.64 27.90 11.36
C ALA A 243 15.22 27.81 9.93
N GLU A 244 15.10 26.65 9.29
CA GLU A 244 15.57 26.37 7.94
C GLU A 244 14.40 26.01 7.00
N THR A 245 14.57 26.25 5.71
CA THR A 245 13.66 25.71 4.68
C THR A 245 14.50 24.83 3.78
N LEU A 246 14.29 23.52 3.84
CA LEU A 246 15.00 22.59 2.97
C LEU A 246 14.23 22.44 1.68
N CYS A 247 14.92 22.64 0.56
CA CYS A 247 14.37 22.30 -0.75
C CYS A 247 14.14 20.80 -0.78
N LEU A 248 12.90 20.38 -1.04
CA LEU A 248 12.54 18.98 -1.06
C LEU A 248 13.35 18.21 -2.11
N GLU A 249 13.63 18.81 -3.28
CA GLU A 249 14.42 18.18 -4.35
C GLU A 249 15.83 17.77 -3.90
N ASP A 250 16.47 18.60 -3.07
CA ASP A 250 17.85 18.38 -2.65
C ASP A 250 17.97 17.25 -1.63
N ILE A 251 16.93 17.02 -0.82
CA ILE A 251 16.98 16.07 0.30
C ILE A 251 16.05 14.86 0.14
N TYR A 252 15.10 14.89 -0.80
CA TYR A 252 14.16 13.79 -0.99
C TYR A 252 14.94 12.51 -1.31
N THR A 253 14.59 11.47 -0.58
CA THR A 253 15.16 10.14 -0.76
C THR A 253 13.99 9.18 -0.86
N GLU A 254 14.06 8.30 -1.84
CA GLU A 254 12.97 7.37 -2.11
C GLU A 254 12.77 6.41 -0.94
N ASN A 255 11.51 6.27 -0.55
CA ASN A 255 11.09 5.28 0.41
C ASN A 255 10.77 3.99 -0.33
N VAL A 256 10.89 2.86 0.37
CA VAL A 256 10.42 1.58 -0.13
C VAL A 256 8.88 1.60 -0.14
N LEU A 257 8.31 1.59 -1.34
CA LEU A 257 6.88 1.50 -1.62
C LEU A 257 6.55 0.12 -2.23
N GLU A 258 5.56 -0.57 -1.68
CA GLU A 258 5.13 -1.90 -2.12
C GLU A 258 3.62 -1.96 -2.33
N VAL A 259 3.14 -2.68 -3.35
CA VAL A 259 1.70 -2.93 -3.57
C VAL A 259 1.20 -4.03 -2.64
N TRP A 260 0.04 -3.84 -2.04
CA TRP A 260 -0.70 -4.88 -1.34
C TRP A 260 -1.54 -5.68 -2.36
N ALA A 261 -1.10 -6.88 -2.71
CA ALA A 261 -1.87 -7.81 -3.55
C ALA A 261 -2.60 -8.83 -2.68
N ASP A 262 -3.91 -9.01 -2.88
CA ASP A 262 -4.67 -10.08 -2.23
C ASP A 262 -4.23 -11.44 -2.82
N VAL A 263 -3.70 -12.32 -1.96
CA VAL A 263 -2.91 -13.51 -2.34
C VAL A 263 -3.81 -14.69 -2.73
N GLY A 264 -4.83 -14.44 -3.56
CA GLY A 264 -5.74 -15.46 -4.10
C GLY A 264 -5.35 -15.99 -5.48
N MET A 265 -4.47 -15.32 -6.22
CA MET A 265 -4.01 -15.79 -7.53
C MET A 265 -2.78 -16.69 -7.37
N ALA A 266 -2.97 -17.99 -7.57
CA ALA A 266 -1.94 -19.02 -7.54
C ALA A 266 -1.04 -18.98 -8.80
N GLY A 267 -0.48 -17.82 -9.13
CA GLY A 267 0.54 -17.68 -10.17
C GLY A 267 1.84 -17.14 -9.57
N PRO A 268 3.02 -17.53 -10.10
CA PRO A 268 4.28 -16.91 -9.70
C PRO A 268 4.22 -15.42 -10.03
N PRO A 269 4.47 -14.51 -9.08
CA PRO A 269 4.56 -13.09 -9.40
C PRO A 269 5.73 -12.93 -10.37
N GLN A 270 5.44 -12.60 -11.64
CA GLN A 270 6.45 -12.53 -12.71
C GLN A 270 7.53 -11.45 -12.45
N LYS A 271 7.28 -10.56 -11.49
CA LYS A 271 8.28 -9.67 -10.90
C LYS A 271 8.03 -9.66 -9.39
N SER A 272 9.05 -9.38 -8.58
CA SER A 272 8.93 -9.08 -7.14
C SER A 272 7.68 -8.22 -6.84
N PRO A 273 7.19 -8.12 -5.59
CA PRO A 273 6.60 -6.85 -5.18
C PRO A 273 7.67 -5.80 -5.48
N ALA A 274 7.56 -5.16 -6.66
CA ALA A 274 8.57 -4.25 -7.14
C ALA A 274 8.62 -3.16 -6.09
N THR A 275 9.82 -2.82 -5.64
CA THR A 275 9.97 -1.54 -4.98
C THR A 275 9.60 -0.53 -6.06
N LEU A 276 8.41 0.04 -5.93
CA LEU A 276 7.83 0.87 -6.97
C LEU A 276 8.38 2.28 -6.84
N GLY A 277 8.66 2.89 -8.00
CA GLY A 277 8.82 4.32 -8.09
C GLY A 277 7.53 5.05 -7.69
N LEU A 278 7.66 6.32 -7.34
CA LEU A 278 6.49 7.17 -7.10
C LEU A 278 5.69 7.37 -8.40
N GLU A 279 6.38 7.34 -9.53
CA GLU A 279 5.87 7.43 -10.90
C GLU A 279 4.84 6.32 -11.19
N GLU A 280 4.97 5.17 -10.50
CA GLU A 280 4.11 3.99 -10.70
C GLU A 280 2.86 4.00 -9.79
N LEU A 281 2.58 5.07 -9.05
CA LEU A 281 1.46 5.12 -8.09
C LEU A 281 0.07 4.88 -8.74
N PHE A 282 -0.09 5.27 -10.01
CA PHE A 282 -1.34 5.14 -10.77
C PHE A 282 -1.27 4.08 -11.88
N SER A 283 -0.17 3.35 -12.01
CA SER A 283 -0.05 2.26 -12.99
C SER A 283 -0.90 1.05 -12.57
N THR A 284 -1.11 0.09 -13.50
CA THR A 284 -1.96 -1.09 -13.28
C THR A 284 -1.20 -2.32 -12.77
N PRO A 285 -0.75 -2.35 -11.50
CA PRO A 285 -0.62 -3.62 -10.81
C PRO A 285 -1.47 -3.71 -9.54
N GLY A 286 -2.20 -4.83 -9.40
CA GLY A 286 -2.77 -5.29 -8.12
C GLY A 286 -4.02 -4.55 -7.63
N HIS A 287 -5.01 -4.32 -8.50
CA HIS A 287 -6.26 -3.68 -8.10
C HIS A 287 -7.06 -4.53 -7.10
N LEU A 288 -7.46 -3.91 -5.98
CA LEU A 288 -8.44 -4.43 -5.02
C LEU A 288 -9.87 -4.25 -5.51
N ASN A 289 -10.14 -3.13 -6.20
CA ASN A 289 -11.43 -2.80 -6.77
C ASN A 289 -11.22 -1.95 -8.04
N ASP A 290 -11.47 -2.54 -9.21
CA ASP A 290 -11.32 -1.87 -10.51
C ASP A 290 -12.29 -0.71 -10.72
N ASP A 291 -13.43 -0.71 -10.03
CA ASP A 291 -14.46 0.32 -10.12
C ASP A 291 -14.19 1.52 -9.17
N ALA A 292 -13.14 1.44 -8.35
CA ALA A 292 -12.76 2.52 -7.43
C ALA A 292 -11.71 3.46 -8.04
N ASP A 293 -11.71 4.71 -7.55
CA ASP A 293 -10.81 5.77 -8.01
C ASP A 293 -9.67 6.09 -7.02
N THR A 294 -9.70 5.48 -5.82
CA THR A 294 -8.85 5.87 -4.69
C THR A 294 -7.64 4.96 -4.52
N VAL A 295 -6.45 5.52 -4.49
CA VAL A 295 -5.21 4.89 -4.05
C VAL A 295 -4.99 5.15 -2.57
N LEU A 296 -4.66 4.11 -1.79
CA LEU A 296 -4.36 4.22 -0.35
C LEU A 296 -2.88 3.95 -0.10
N VAL A 297 -2.17 4.85 0.57
CA VAL A 297 -0.78 4.67 1.01
C VAL A 297 -0.73 4.52 2.53
N VAL A 298 -0.40 3.33 2.99
CA VAL A 298 -0.37 2.92 4.39
C VAL A 298 1.06 2.90 4.92
N GLY A 299 1.29 3.41 6.12
CA GLY A 299 2.62 3.32 6.74
C GLY A 299 2.68 3.83 8.17
N GLU A 300 3.70 3.41 8.91
CA GLU A 300 3.90 3.78 10.32
C GLU A 300 4.18 5.27 10.52
N ALA A 301 4.09 5.73 11.76
CA ALA A 301 4.41 7.12 12.10
C ALA A 301 5.87 7.44 11.74
N GLY A 302 6.10 8.52 10.99
CA GLY A 302 7.45 8.92 10.56
C GLY A 302 8.01 8.18 9.34
N SER A 303 7.21 7.31 8.68
CA SER A 303 7.64 6.57 7.49
C SER A 303 7.77 7.39 6.20
N GLY A 304 7.40 8.68 6.22
CA GLY A 304 7.54 9.59 5.07
C GLY A 304 6.29 9.78 4.19
N LYS A 305 5.10 9.39 4.64
CA LYS A 305 3.83 9.51 3.86
C LYS A 305 3.53 10.93 3.38
N SER A 306 3.58 11.91 4.28
CA SER A 306 3.38 13.32 3.94
C SER A 306 4.43 13.83 2.95
N THR A 307 5.69 13.40 3.13
CA THR A 307 6.80 13.75 2.23
C THR A 307 6.63 13.12 0.84
N LEU A 308 6.06 11.91 0.74
CA LEU A 308 5.72 11.24 -0.52
C LEU A 308 4.67 12.04 -1.30
N LEU A 309 3.56 12.43 -0.67
CA LEU A 309 2.54 13.27 -1.31
C LEU A 309 3.12 14.63 -1.72
N GLN A 310 3.94 15.23 -0.84
CA GLN A 310 4.59 16.49 -1.15
C GLN A 310 5.52 16.37 -2.37
N ARG A 311 6.23 15.25 -2.53
CA ARG A 311 7.04 14.99 -3.72
C ARG A 311 6.19 14.87 -4.97
N LEU A 312 5.06 14.14 -4.90
CA LEU A 312 4.09 14.04 -6.00
C LEU A 312 3.62 15.43 -6.43
N HIS A 313 3.20 16.26 -5.47
CA HIS A 313 2.75 17.63 -5.75
C HIS A 313 3.81 18.48 -6.42
N LEU A 314 5.08 18.33 -6.01
CA LEU A 314 6.20 19.07 -6.58
C LEU A 314 6.50 18.63 -8.01
N LEU A 315 6.55 17.32 -8.27
CA LEU A 315 6.76 16.76 -9.60
C LEU A 315 5.67 17.21 -10.58
N TRP A 316 4.40 17.16 -10.15
CA TRP A 316 3.28 17.66 -10.94
C TRP A 316 3.40 19.15 -11.25
N ALA A 317 3.66 19.97 -10.22
CA ALA A 317 3.72 21.41 -10.38
C ALA A 317 4.91 21.87 -11.23
N ALA A 318 6.03 21.14 -11.18
CA ALA A 318 7.21 21.36 -12.02
C ALA A 318 7.02 20.86 -13.47
N GLY A 319 5.96 20.12 -13.76
CA GLY A 319 5.71 19.55 -15.09
C GLY A 319 6.56 18.32 -15.41
N GLN A 320 7.14 17.66 -14.39
CA GLN A 320 8.06 16.53 -14.58
C GLN A 320 7.33 15.18 -14.64
N ASP A 321 6.25 15.02 -13.89
CA ASP A 321 5.48 13.77 -13.80
C ASP A 321 3.99 14.06 -13.49
N PHE A 322 3.11 13.07 -13.56
CA PHE A 322 1.67 13.16 -13.27
C PHE A 322 0.88 14.13 -14.17
N GLN A 323 1.34 14.35 -15.41
CA GLN A 323 0.73 15.33 -16.33
C GLN A 323 -0.59 14.85 -16.95
N GLU A 324 -0.98 13.60 -16.73
CA GLU A 324 -2.33 13.11 -17.01
C GLU A 324 -3.39 13.88 -16.23
N PHE A 325 -3.02 14.48 -15.08
CA PHE A 325 -3.87 15.36 -14.27
C PHE A 325 -3.64 16.83 -14.59
N LEU A 326 -4.71 17.53 -15.00
CA LEU A 326 -4.70 18.97 -15.24
C LEU A 326 -4.86 19.77 -13.95
N PHE A 327 -5.49 19.18 -12.93
CA PHE A 327 -5.74 19.81 -11.64
C PHE A 327 -5.34 18.87 -10.49
N VAL A 328 -4.51 19.36 -9.57
CA VAL A 328 -4.13 18.65 -8.34
C VAL A 328 -4.50 19.49 -7.13
N PHE A 329 -5.30 18.92 -6.22
CA PHE A 329 -5.78 19.59 -5.01
C PHE A 329 -5.30 18.86 -3.75
N PRO A 330 -4.29 19.41 -3.04
CA PRO A 330 -3.79 18.85 -1.79
C PRO A 330 -4.64 19.24 -0.58
N PHE A 331 -4.99 18.26 0.26
CA PHE A 331 -5.74 18.45 1.49
C PHE A 331 -5.08 17.74 2.68
N SER A 332 -5.04 18.43 3.82
CA SER A 332 -4.63 17.86 5.11
C SER A 332 -5.86 17.48 5.93
N CYS A 333 -5.99 16.21 6.28
CA CYS A 333 -7.11 15.73 7.10
C CYS A 333 -7.15 16.39 8.48
N ARG A 334 -5.99 16.75 9.04
CA ARG A 334 -5.89 17.53 10.29
C ARG A 334 -6.57 18.88 10.22
N GLN A 335 -6.43 19.57 9.09
CA GLN A 335 -7.02 20.89 8.90
C GLN A 335 -8.51 20.77 8.64
N LEU A 336 -8.89 19.83 7.77
CA LEU A 336 -10.29 19.52 7.47
C LEU A 336 -11.07 19.13 8.74
N GLN A 337 -10.45 18.37 9.66
CA GLN A 337 -11.06 17.99 10.93
C GLN A 337 -11.36 19.19 11.86
N CYS A 338 -10.58 20.27 11.78
CA CYS A 338 -10.78 21.48 12.59
C CYS A 338 -11.91 22.38 12.05
N MET A 339 -12.49 22.04 10.90
CA MET A 339 -13.52 22.85 10.27
C MET A 339 -14.91 22.50 10.77
N ALA A 340 -15.58 23.47 11.39
CA ALA A 340 -16.96 23.33 11.84
C ALA A 340 -17.99 23.74 10.78
N LYS A 341 -17.60 24.58 9.81
CA LYS A 341 -18.50 25.08 8.75
C LYS A 341 -18.78 23.96 7.73
N PRO A 342 -20.05 23.73 7.32
CA PRO A 342 -20.36 22.87 6.19
C PRO A 342 -19.67 23.33 4.91
N LEU A 343 -19.22 22.37 4.10
CA LEU A 343 -18.51 22.58 2.84
C LEU A 343 -19.20 21.83 1.70
N SER A 344 -19.16 22.42 0.52
CA SER A 344 -19.41 21.74 -0.75
C SER A 344 -18.08 21.44 -1.46
N VAL A 345 -18.11 20.62 -2.52
CA VAL A 345 -16.93 20.37 -3.36
C VAL A 345 -16.36 21.69 -3.88
N ARG A 346 -17.22 22.61 -4.35
CA ARG A 346 -16.78 23.94 -4.81
C ARG A 346 -15.99 24.69 -3.75
N THR A 347 -16.53 24.81 -2.54
CA THR A 347 -15.85 25.52 -1.44
C THR A 347 -14.56 24.82 -1.03
N LEU A 348 -14.53 23.48 -1.04
CA LEU A 348 -13.33 22.71 -0.75
C LEU A 348 -12.21 22.99 -1.77
N LEU A 349 -12.50 22.93 -3.07
CA LEU A 349 -11.50 23.15 -4.12
C LEU A 349 -11.05 24.62 -4.18
N PHE A 350 -11.99 25.57 -4.06
CA PHE A 350 -11.68 27.00 -4.28
C PHE A 350 -11.25 27.73 -3.01
N GLU A 351 -11.98 27.61 -1.89
CA GLU A 351 -11.64 28.33 -0.65
C GLU A 351 -10.47 27.68 0.09
N HIS A 352 -10.32 26.35 0.01
CA HIS A 352 -9.33 25.60 0.79
C HIS A 352 -8.10 25.14 0.00
N CYS A 353 -8.05 25.35 -1.31
CA CYS A 353 -6.85 25.08 -2.10
C CYS A 353 -6.45 26.28 -2.95
N CYS A 354 -7.25 26.64 -3.97
CA CYS A 354 -6.92 27.77 -4.85
C CYS A 354 -8.16 28.41 -5.45
N TRP A 355 -8.37 29.69 -5.13
CA TRP A 355 -9.50 30.47 -5.62
C TRP A 355 -9.28 30.96 -7.07
N PRO A 356 -10.23 30.75 -8.00
CA PRO A 356 -10.16 31.33 -9.33
C PRO A 356 -10.45 32.83 -9.35
N ASP A 357 -9.56 33.64 -9.95
CA ASP A 357 -9.72 35.10 -9.99
C ASP A 357 -10.86 35.56 -10.91
N VAL A 358 -11.14 34.80 -11.98
CA VAL A 358 -12.15 35.10 -13.00
C VAL A 358 -12.80 33.79 -13.46
N GLY A 359 -14.06 33.83 -13.91
CA GLY A 359 -14.76 32.69 -14.51
C GLY A 359 -14.92 31.50 -13.56
N GLN A 360 -15.24 31.76 -12.29
CA GLN A 360 -15.38 30.72 -11.26
C GLN A 360 -16.41 29.66 -11.64
N GLU A 361 -17.50 30.06 -12.30
CA GLU A 361 -18.53 29.13 -12.77
C GLU A 361 -18.00 28.24 -13.90
N ASP A 362 -17.38 28.86 -14.91
CA ASP A 362 -16.82 28.15 -16.06
C ASP A 362 -15.73 27.14 -15.62
N ILE A 363 -14.88 27.54 -14.68
CA ILE A 363 -13.82 26.67 -14.12
C ILE A 363 -14.42 25.55 -13.30
N PHE A 364 -15.46 25.83 -12.49
CA PHE A 364 -16.10 24.80 -11.71
C PHE A 364 -16.82 23.79 -12.61
N GLN A 365 -17.51 24.28 -13.63
CA GLN A 365 -18.16 23.43 -14.62
C GLN A 365 -17.14 22.57 -15.36
N LEU A 366 -15.99 23.13 -15.75
CA LEU A 366 -14.89 22.36 -16.35
C LEU A 366 -14.38 21.22 -15.45
N LEU A 367 -14.29 21.45 -14.14
CA LEU A 367 -13.89 20.42 -13.16
C LEU A 367 -14.95 19.31 -13.05
N LEU A 368 -16.24 19.65 -13.19
CA LEU A 368 -17.35 18.70 -13.20
C LEU A 368 -17.43 17.91 -14.52
N ASP A 369 -17.06 18.54 -15.63
CA ASP A 369 -17.09 17.93 -16.97
C ASP A 369 -15.87 17.02 -17.23
N HIS A 370 -14.74 17.25 -16.54
CA HIS A 370 -13.50 16.46 -16.70
C HIS A 370 -12.92 15.95 -15.37
N PRO A 371 -13.67 15.16 -14.59
CA PRO A 371 -13.20 14.66 -13.31
C PRO A 371 -11.98 13.75 -13.45
N ASP A 372 -11.85 12.99 -14.54
CA ASP A 372 -10.71 12.12 -14.85
C ASP A 372 -9.35 12.86 -14.92
N ARG A 373 -9.40 14.19 -15.15
CA ARG A 373 -8.23 15.08 -15.16
C ARG A 373 -7.93 15.72 -13.80
N VAL A 374 -8.64 15.31 -12.75
CA VAL A 374 -8.52 15.84 -11.39
C VAL A 374 -7.92 14.79 -10.45
N LEU A 375 -6.92 15.21 -9.68
CA LEU A 375 -6.34 14.44 -8.59
C LEU A 375 -6.55 15.16 -7.26
N LEU A 376 -7.14 14.45 -6.29
CA LEU A 376 -7.32 14.92 -4.91
C LEU A 376 -6.40 14.11 -3.99
N THR A 377 -5.59 14.76 -3.17
CA THR A 377 -4.75 14.03 -2.19
C THR A 377 -5.16 14.37 -0.76
N PHE A 378 -5.36 13.37 0.09
CA PHE A 378 -5.76 13.52 1.48
C PHE A 378 -4.68 12.95 2.40
N ASP A 379 -3.94 13.82 3.05
CA ASP A 379 -2.85 13.44 3.96
C ASP A 379 -3.36 13.26 5.41
N GLY A 380 -3.01 12.14 6.05
CA GLY A 380 -3.28 11.90 7.48
C GLY A 380 -4.69 11.43 7.78
N PHE A 381 -5.25 10.52 6.98
CA PHE A 381 -6.62 10.02 7.17
C PHE A 381 -6.88 9.40 8.55
N ASP A 382 -5.86 8.81 9.19
CA ASP A 382 -5.93 8.27 10.55
C ASP A 382 -6.16 9.34 11.64
N GLU A 383 -6.01 10.61 11.31
CA GLU A 383 -6.19 11.74 12.22
C GLU A 383 -7.65 12.26 12.22
N PHE A 384 -8.52 11.67 11.40
CA PHE A 384 -9.94 12.02 11.29
C PHE A 384 -10.79 11.18 12.26
N LYS A 385 -11.54 11.83 13.17
CA LYS A 385 -12.34 11.13 14.20
C LYS A 385 -13.72 10.74 13.66
N PHE A 386 -13.78 9.85 12.68
CA PHE A 386 -15.06 9.39 12.11
C PHE A 386 -15.06 7.91 11.72
N ARG A 387 -16.22 7.26 11.85
CA ARG A 387 -16.48 5.92 11.31
C ARG A 387 -17.52 6.05 10.21
N PHE A 388 -17.14 5.65 9.00
CA PHE A 388 -18.05 5.67 7.87
C PHE A 388 -19.30 4.84 8.10
N THR A 389 -20.44 5.35 7.62
CA THR A 389 -21.69 4.59 7.52
C THR A 389 -22.28 4.80 6.14
N ASP A 390 -22.82 3.74 5.53
CA ASP A 390 -23.46 3.79 4.20
C ASP A 390 -24.76 4.61 4.14
N ARG A 391 -25.14 5.30 5.24
CA ARG A 391 -26.46 5.92 5.37
C ARG A 391 -26.57 7.28 4.71
N GLU A 392 -25.46 8.00 4.52
CA GLU A 392 -25.46 9.38 4.04
C GLU A 392 -24.88 9.49 2.63
N ARG A 393 -25.77 9.46 1.62
CA ARG A 393 -25.43 9.74 0.23
C ARG A 393 -25.60 11.23 -0.04
N HIS A 394 -24.53 11.88 -0.50
CA HIS A 394 -24.52 13.28 -0.90
C HIS A 394 -23.88 13.39 -2.27
N CYS A 395 -24.65 13.88 -3.25
CA CYS A 395 -24.25 13.88 -4.66
C CYS A 395 -24.18 15.29 -5.27
N SER A 396 -24.62 16.32 -4.53
CA SER A 396 -24.57 17.70 -5.02
C SER A 396 -23.18 18.30 -4.78
N PRO A 397 -22.46 18.74 -5.82
CA PRO A 397 -21.12 19.30 -5.65
C PRO A 397 -21.13 20.76 -5.15
N THR A 398 -22.31 21.42 -5.15
CA THR A 398 -22.50 22.82 -4.73
C THR A 398 -23.17 22.95 -3.37
N ASP A 399 -23.97 21.98 -2.95
CA ASP A 399 -24.66 22.03 -1.65
C ASP A 399 -23.70 21.78 -0.49
N PRO A 400 -23.71 22.62 0.56
CA PRO A 400 -22.88 22.40 1.73
C PRO A 400 -23.31 21.17 2.53
N THR A 401 -22.34 20.36 2.95
CA THR A 401 -22.53 19.23 3.87
C THR A 401 -21.41 19.19 4.91
N SER A 402 -21.47 18.27 5.87
CA SER A 402 -20.39 18.09 6.83
C SER A 402 -19.10 17.65 6.11
N VAL A 403 -17.93 18.06 6.63
CA VAL A 403 -16.63 17.65 6.05
C VAL A 403 -16.48 16.13 6.02
N GLN A 404 -17.03 15.44 7.02
CA GLN A 404 -17.05 13.98 7.09
C GLN A 404 -17.84 13.38 5.92
N THR A 405 -19.06 13.85 5.72
CA THR A 405 -19.96 13.40 4.65
C THR A 405 -19.37 13.73 3.27
N LEU A 406 -18.77 14.91 3.12
CA LEU A 406 -18.12 15.36 1.88
C LEU A 406 -16.96 14.43 1.48
N LEU A 407 -16.00 14.22 2.40
CA LEU A 407 -14.84 13.36 2.16
C LEU A 407 -15.28 11.92 1.83
N PHE A 408 -16.26 11.39 2.57
CA PHE A 408 -16.74 10.04 2.31
C PHE A 408 -17.37 9.90 0.92
N ASN A 409 -18.21 10.85 0.52
CA ASN A 409 -18.89 10.80 -0.78
C ASN A 409 -17.91 11.02 -1.97
N LEU A 410 -16.79 11.72 -1.75
CA LEU A 410 -15.67 11.76 -2.71
C LEU A 410 -14.97 10.40 -2.87
N LEU A 411 -14.73 9.69 -1.76
CA LEU A 411 -14.09 8.37 -1.78
C LEU A 411 -15.01 7.28 -2.37
N GLN A 412 -16.32 7.36 -2.10
CA GLN A 412 -17.33 6.46 -2.68
C GLN A 412 -17.56 6.69 -4.18
N GLY A 413 -17.16 7.86 -4.71
CA GLY A 413 -17.47 8.26 -6.08
C GLY A 413 -18.89 8.81 -6.28
N ASN A 414 -19.61 9.17 -5.20
CA ASN A 414 -20.87 9.90 -5.29
C ASN A 414 -20.65 11.38 -5.67
N LEU A 415 -19.45 11.90 -5.44
CA LEU A 415 -18.97 13.21 -5.84
C LEU A 415 -17.69 13.05 -6.65
N LEU A 416 -17.57 13.74 -7.78
CA LEU A 416 -16.40 13.69 -8.67
C LEU A 416 -15.95 12.25 -8.97
N LYS A 417 -16.88 11.40 -9.45
CA LYS A 417 -16.55 10.06 -9.94
C LYS A 417 -15.50 10.15 -11.06
N ASN A 418 -14.59 9.20 -11.14
CA ASN A 418 -13.44 9.14 -12.04
C ASN A 418 -12.27 10.08 -11.69
N ALA A 419 -12.48 11.10 -10.83
CA ALA A 419 -11.34 11.84 -10.28
C ALA A 419 -10.48 10.92 -9.44
N ARG A 420 -9.17 10.92 -9.64
CA ARG A 420 -8.27 10.09 -8.84
C ARG A 420 -8.12 10.66 -7.45
N LYS A 421 -8.03 9.78 -6.45
CA LYS A 421 -7.77 10.18 -5.07
C LYS A 421 -6.57 9.44 -4.51
N VAL A 422 -5.70 10.11 -3.77
CA VAL A 422 -4.63 9.46 -2.99
C VAL A 422 -4.84 9.76 -1.52
N VAL A 423 -4.98 8.74 -0.69
CA VAL A 423 -5.21 8.86 0.75
C VAL A 423 -4.01 8.27 1.49
N THR A 424 -3.46 8.97 2.48
CA THR A 424 -2.42 8.39 3.36
C THR A 424 -3.01 8.05 4.73
N SER A 425 -2.60 6.91 5.31
CA SER A 425 -3.10 6.48 6.63
C SER A 425 -2.09 5.63 7.37
N ARG A 426 -2.24 5.51 8.69
CA ARG A 426 -1.65 4.40 9.46
C ARG A 426 -2.45 3.10 9.27
N PRO A 427 -1.81 1.92 9.42
CA PRO A 427 -2.50 0.63 9.32
C PRO A 427 -3.70 0.49 10.28
N ALA A 428 -3.60 1.06 11.48
CA ALA A 428 -4.62 0.93 12.51
C ALA A 428 -5.96 1.60 12.18
N ALA A 429 -5.97 2.60 11.28
CA ALA A 429 -7.18 3.31 10.87
C ALA A 429 -7.80 2.75 9.57
N VAL A 430 -7.09 1.88 8.85
CA VAL A 430 -7.61 1.25 7.63
C VAL A 430 -8.59 0.15 8.02
N SER A 431 -9.88 0.43 7.82
CA SER A 431 -10.94 -0.54 8.08
C SER A 431 -11.24 -1.38 6.83
N ALA A 432 -11.75 -2.60 7.04
CA ALA A 432 -12.28 -3.42 5.94
C ALA A 432 -13.39 -2.71 5.15
N PHE A 433 -14.07 -1.75 5.78
CA PHE A 433 -15.08 -0.92 5.13
C PHE A 433 -14.45 0.10 4.16
N LEU A 434 -13.37 0.77 4.56
CA LEU A 434 -12.64 1.70 3.68
C LEU A 434 -12.11 0.97 2.43
N ARG A 435 -11.55 -0.24 2.60
CA ARG A 435 -11.00 -1.05 1.50
C ARG A 435 -11.97 -1.32 0.36
N LYS A 436 -13.29 -1.28 0.60
CA LYS A 436 -14.30 -1.42 -0.46
C LYS A 436 -14.23 -0.32 -1.53
N TYR A 437 -13.72 0.86 -1.16
CA TYR A 437 -13.64 2.03 -2.03
C TYR A 437 -12.20 2.35 -2.45
N ILE A 438 -11.26 1.42 -2.19
CA ILE A 438 -9.87 1.55 -2.55
C ILE A 438 -9.61 0.73 -3.81
N ARG A 439 -9.03 1.38 -4.81
CA ARG A 439 -8.55 0.77 -6.04
C ARG A 439 -7.29 -0.03 -5.79
N THR A 440 -6.28 0.58 -5.17
CA THR A 440 -4.98 -0.03 -4.91
C THR A 440 -4.48 0.42 -3.54
N GLU A 441 -3.95 -0.51 -2.75
CA GLU A 441 -3.35 -0.23 -1.44
C GLU A 441 -1.83 -0.43 -1.52
N PHE A 442 -1.07 0.52 -1.01
CA PHE A 442 0.39 0.51 -0.96
C PHE A 442 0.90 0.57 0.47
N ASN A 443 2.00 -0.11 0.76
CA ASN A 443 2.72 -0.05 2.02
C ASN A 443 4.01 0.78 1.88
N LEU A 444 4.13 1.85 2.65
CA LEU A 444 5.30 2.71 2.74
C LEU A 444 6.15 2.33 3.96
N LYS A 445 7.28 1.66 3.72
CA LYS A 445 8.13 1.09 4.78
C LYS A 445 9.20 2.03 5.34
N GLY A 446 9.49 3.13 4.64
CA GLY A 446 10.57 4.07 4.97
C GLY A 446 11.82 3.84 4.11
N PHE A 447 12.98 4.25 4.59
CA PHE A 447 14.23 4.16 3.83
C PHE A 447 14.75 2.72 3.76
N SER A 448 15.28 2.35 2.59
CA SER A 448 16.22 1.23 2.47
C SER A 448 17.56 1.64 3.09
N GLU A 449 18.46 0.68 3.32
CA GLU A 449 19.81 1.00 3.79
C GLU A 449 20.57 1.94 2.84
N GLN A 450 20.49 1.67 1.53
CA GLN A 450 21.04 2.56 0.50
C GLN A 450 20.38 3.95 0.56
N GLY A 451 19.09 4.01 0.86
CA GLY A 451 18.36 5.25 1.10
C GLY A 451 18.88 6.02 2.32
N ILE A 452 19.20 5.34 3.43
CA ILE A 452 19.81 5.98 4.61
C ILE A 452 21.16 6.60 4.24
N GLU A 453 22.02 5.85 3.57
CA GLU A 453 23.33 6.37 3.12
C GLU A 453 23.18 7.54 2.15
N LEU A 454 22.29 7.41 1.16
CA LEU A 454 22.01 8.47 0.18
C LEU A 454 21.48 9.73 0.88
N TYR A 455 20.56 9.59 1.82
CA TYR A 455 20.02 10.70 2.60
C TYR A 455 21.13 11.41 3.38
N LEU A 456 21.99 10.68 4.09
CA LEU A 456 23.10 11.26 4.85
C LEU A 456 24.10 11.97 3.93
N ARG A 457 24.39 11.42 2.75
CA ARG A 457 25.27 12.05 1.75
C ARG A 457 24.65 13.30 1.14
N LYS A 458 23.34 13.33 0.91
CA LYS A 458 22.61 14.54 0.47
C LYS A 458 22.62 15.63 1.54
N ARG A 459 22.54 15.26 2.82
CA ARG A 459 22.49 16.20 3.95
C ARG A 459 23.83 16.80 4.35
N HIS A 460 24.91 16.03 4.19
CA HIS A 460 26.24 16.42 4.67
C HIS A 460 27.22 16.49 3.51
N HIS A 461 27.36 17.69 2.93
CA HIS A 461 28.35 17.98 1.88
C HIS A 461 29.77 18.14 2.44
N GLU A 462 29.90 18.34 3.75
CA GLU A 462 31.19 18.44 4.43
C GLU A 462 31.98 17.12 4.29
N PRO A 463 33.25 17.18 3.83
CA PRO A 463 34.06 15.99 3.63
C PRO A 463 34.15 15.11 4.87
N GLY A 464 33.76 13.83 4.73
CA GLY A 464 33.90 12.80 5.75
C GLY A 464 32.86 12.82 6.87
N VAL A 465 31.98 13.82 6.99
CA VAL A 465 30.89 13.79 8.01
C VAL A 465 29.93 12.63 7.71
N ALA A 466 29.45 12.54 6.46
CA ALA A 466 28.57 11.46 6.03
C ALA A 466 29.23 10.09 6.23
N ASP A 467 30.50 9.92 5.87
CA ASP A 467 31.20 8.64 6.01
C ASP A 467 31.39 8.23 7.49
N ARG A 468 31.63 9.18 8.39
CA ARG A 468 31.69 8.91 9.83
C ARG A 468 30.33 8.51 10.40
N LEU A 469 29.25 9.17 9.97
CA LEU A 469 27.89 8.81 10.39
C LEU A 469 27.49 7.43 9.86
N ILE A 470 27.77 7.13 8.59
CA ILE A 470 27.52 5.81 7.99
C ILE A 470 28.29 4.73 8.76
N ARG A 471 29.57 4.97 9.08
CA ARG A 471 30.37 4.05 9.90
C ARG A 471 29.75 3.84 11.29
N LEU A 472 29.34 4.92 11.96
CA LEU A 472 28.66 4.84 13.27
C LEU A 472 27.38 3.99 13.20
N LEU A 473 26.59 4.15 12.15
CA LEU A 473 25.39 3.32 11.93
C LEU A 473 25.75 1.85 11.68
N GLN A 474 26.77 1.58 10.86
CA GLN A 474 27.23 0.22 10.59
C GLN A 474 27.76 -0.48 11.86
N GLU A 475 28.38 0.27 12.78
CA GLU A 475 28.86 -0.23 14.07
C GLU A 475 27.75 -0.33 15.13
N THR A 476 26.67 0.45 15.00
CA THR A 476 25.52 0.44 15.92
C THR A 476 24.25 -0.07 15.23
N SER A 477 24.05 -1.38 15.27
CA SER A 477 22.90 -2.02 14.63
C SER A 477 21.54 -1.49 15.12
N ALA A 478 21.40 -1.15 16.42
CA ALA A 478 20.15 -0.61 16.97
C ALA A 478 19.81 0.78 16.41
N LEU A 479 20.80 1.68 16.35
CA LEU A 479 20.64 3.01 15.78
C LEU A 479 20.36 2.94 14.28
N HIS A 480 21.07 2.06 13.57
CA HIS A 480 20.81 1.80 12.16
C HIS A 480 19.37 1.28 11.93
N GLY A 481 18.89 0.38 12.80
CA GLY A 481 17.52 -0.12 12.79
C GLY A 481 16.46 0.96 12.97
N LEU A 482 16.77 2.03 13.74
CA LEU A 482 15.90 3.20 13.88
C LEU A 482 15.89 4.03 12.59
N CYS A 483 17.04 4.24 11.95
CA CYS A 483 17.17 5.10 10.76
C CYS A 483 16.33 4.68 9.54
N HIS A 484 15.80 3.46 9.51
CA HIS A 484 14.81 3.05 8.50
C HIS A 484 13.57 3.96 8.46
N LEU A 485 13.17 4.57 9.58
CA LEU A 485 12.16 5.62 9.54
C LEU A 485 12.84 6.96 9.21
N PRO A 486 12.43 7.66 8.14
CA PRO A 486 13.01 8.94 7.75
C PRO A 486 13.17 9.97 8.87
N VAL A 487 12.24 9.99 9.84
CA VAL A 487 12.32 10.87 11.01
C VAL A 487 13.60 10.64 11.84
N PHE A 488 14.06 9.40 11.98
CA PHE A 488 15.28 9.09 12.74
C PHE A 488 16.55 9.36 11.93
N SER A 489 16.54 9.09 10.62
CA SER A 489 17.62 9.53 9.73
C SER A 489 17.82 11.05 9.77
N TRP A 490 16.72 11.80 9.82
CA TRP A 490 16.75 13.24 10.04
C TRP A 490 17.36 13.61 11.40
N MET A 491 16.95 12.96 12.50
CA MET A 491 17.53 13.21 13.83
C MET A 491 19.03 12.91 13.89
N VAL A 492 19.48 11.81 13.27
CA VAL A 492 20.92 11.47 13.19
C VAL A 492 21.69 12.55 12.42
N SER A 493 21.13 13.04 11.31
CA SER A 493 21.74 14.13 10.54
C SER A 493 21.80 15.44 11.33
N LYS A 494 20.72 15.82 12.03
CA LYS A 494 20.69 17.06 12.82
C LYS A 494 21.63 16.99 14.01
N CYS A 495 21.60 15.89 14.78
CA CYS A 495 22.43 15.67 15.96
C CYS A 495 23.81 15.06 15.63
N HIS A 496 24.34 15.28 14.42
CA HIS A 496 25.58 14.65 13.98
C HIS A 496 26.78 15.07 14.83
N GLN A 497 26.84 16.31 15.31
CA GLN A 497 27.95 16.78 16.16
C GLN A 497 27.91 16.05 17.50
N GLU A 498 26.75 15.99 18.14
CA GLU A 498 26.55 15.30 19.41
C GLU A 498 26.84 13.80 19.29
N LEU A 499 26.40 13.15 18.20
CA LEU A 499 26.64 11.73 17.98
C LEU A 499 28.11 11.39 17.71
N LEU A 500 28.83 12.28 17.00
CA LEU A 500 30.24 12.05 16.65
C LEU A 500 31.21 12.47 17.77
N LEU A 501 30.80 13.39 18.65
CA LEU A 501 31.59 13.86 19.80
C LEU A 501 31.31 13.06 21.08
N GLN A 502 30.23 12.29 21.14
CA GLN A 502 29.92 11.47 22.31
C GLN A 502 30.97 10.38 22.52
N GLU A 503 31.64 10.42 23.68
CA GLU A 503 32.41 9.29 24.22
C GLU A 503 31.51 8.20 24.84
N GLY A 504 30.20 8.47 24.94
CA GLY A 504 29.18 7.58 25.51
C GLY A 504 28.62 6.54 24.52
N GLY A 505 27.69 5.70 25.01
CA GLY A 505 26.99 4.72 24.18
C GLY A 505 26.01 5.37 23.20
N SER A 506 25.83 4.74 22.03
CA SER A 506 24.90 5.19 21.00
C SER A 506 23.43 4.95 21.36
N PRO A 507 22.48 5.77 20.85
CA PRO A 507 21.05 5.58 21.08
C PRO A 507 20.55 4.20 20.61
N LYS A 508 19.76 3.52 21.45
CA LYS A 508 19.22 2.17 21.20
C LYS A 508 17.70 2.16 21.07
N THR A 509 17.04 3.13 21.70
CA THR A 509 15.58 3.21 21.79
C THR A 509 15.04 4.44 21.09
N THR A 510 13.72 4.44 20.84
CA THR A 510 13.06 5.61 20.29
C THR A 510 13.10 6.76 21.30
N THR A 511 12.99 6.48 22.59
CA THR A 511 13.10 7.53 23.62
C THR A 511 14.48 8.19 23.64
N ASP A 512 15.56 7.43 23.45
CA ASP A 512 16.93 7.96 23.39
C ASP A 512 17.05 9.01 22.27
N MET A 513 16.52 8.68 21.08
CA MET A 513 16.53 9.59 19.92
C MET A 513 15.73 10.87 20.18
N TYR A 514 14.58 10.76 20.85
CA TYR A 514 13.76 11.93 21.16
C TYR A 514 14.36 12.79 22.27
N LEU A 515 15.06 12.18 23.24
CA LEU A 515 15.83 12.93 24.24
C LEU A 515 17.07 13.58 23.65
N LEU A 516 17.72 12.95 22.67
CA LEU A 516 18.86 13.51 21.95
C LEU A 516 18.44 14.76 21.16
N ILE A 517 17.41 14.65 20.31
CA ILE A 517 16.93 15.81 19.53
C ILE A 517 16.33 16.90 20.42
N LEU A 518 15.70 16.53 21.54
CA LEU A 518 15.23 17.49 22.53
C LEU A 518 16.40 18.31 23.08
N GLN A 519 17.43 17.64 23.58
CA GLN A 519 18.59 18.34 24.14
C GLN A 519 19.35 19.14 23.08
N HIS A 520 19.45 18.65 21.85
CA HIS A 520 20.00 19.41 20.71
C HIS A 520 19.27 20.76 20.55
N PHE A 521 17.94 20.75 20.45
CA PHE A 521 17.18 22.01 20.32
C PHE A 521 17.32 22.93 21.51
N LEU A 522 17.34 22.39 22.74
CA LEU A 522 17.53 23.21 23.92
C LEU A 522 18.93 23.84 23.97
N LEU A 523 19.97 23.09 23.56
CA LEU A 523 21.35 23.56 23.53
C LEU A 523 21.51 24.71 22.53
N HIS A 524 20.99 24.54 21.32
CA HIS A 524 21.03 25.57 20.27
C HIS A 524 20.08 26.75 20.51
N ALA A 525 19.06 26.60 21.36
CA ALA A 525 18.20 27.70 21.80
C ALA A 525 18.79 28.48 23.00
N THR A 526 19.97 28.11 23.48
CA THR A 526 20.67 28.76 24.61
C THR A 526 21.77 29.68 24.06
N PRO A 527 21.93 30.92 24.58
CA PRO A 527 23.01 31.81 24.12
C PRO A 527 24.39 31.17 24.29
N PRO A 528 25.34 31.39 23.34
CA PRO A 528 26.65 30.74 23.35
C PRO A 528 27.44 30.98 24.65
N ASP A 529 27.29 32.14 25.29
CA ASP A 529 27.96 32.47 26.57
C ASP A 529 27.50 31.58 27.73
N SER A 530 26.30 30.99 27.65
CA SER A 530 25.75 30.09 28.68
C SER A 530 25.93 28.60 28.35
N ALA A 531 26.36 28.27 27.13
CA ALA A 531 26.47 26.90 26.61
C ALA A 531 27.73 26.13 27.10
N SER A 532 28.37 26.58 28.18
CA SER A 532 29.56 25.94 28.77
C SER A 532 29.30 24.52 29.30
N GLN A 533 28.04 24.10 29.39
CA GLN A 533 27.62 22.74 29.74
C GLN A 533 27.04 22.09 28.48
N GLY A 534 27.65 21.01 28.00
CA GLY A 534 27.12 20.23 26.87
C GLY A 534 25.77 19.56 27.18
N LEU A 535 25.43 18.48 26.48
CA LEU A 535 24.21 17.72 26.77
C LEU A 535 24.15 17.28 28.23
N GLY A 536 22.99 17.43 28.89
CA GLY A 536 22.84 17.05 30.28
C GLY A 536 21.54 17.50 30.96
N PRO A 537 21.37 17.10 32.24
CA PRO A 537 20.16 17.35 33.02
C PRO A 537 19.89 18.83 33.33
N SER A 538 20.94 19.65 33.47
CA SER A 538 20.81 21.09 33.74
C SER A 538 20.04 21.82 32.64
N LEU A 539 20.24 21.42 31.39
CA LEU A 539 19.58 21.96 30.20
C LEU A 539 18.06 21.71 30.24
N LEU A 540 17.65 20.48 30.56
CA LEU A 540 16.23 20.13 30.69
C LEU A 540 15.59 20.84 31.90
N ARG A 541 16.30 20.87 33.03
CA ARG A 541 15.82 21.54 34.24
C ARG A 541 15.56 23.03 34.00
N GLY A 542 16.46 23.70 33.29
CA GLY A 542 16.34 25.12 32.95
C GLY A 542 15.13 25.44 32.08
N ARG A 543 14.64 24.49 31.27
CA ARG A 543 13.50 24.66 30.35
C ARG A 543 12.28 23.82 30.76
N LEU A 544 12.25 23.28 31.97
CA LEU A 544 11.17 22.41 32.45
C LEU A 544 9.76 23.03 32.36
N PRO A 545 9.53 24.31 32.71
CA PRO A 545 8.20 24.92 32.56
C PRO A 545 7.69 24.85 31.11
N THR A 546 8.53 25.21 30.15
CA THR A 546 8.24 25.12 28.71
C THR A 546 7.89 23.69 28.30
N LEU A 547 8.68 22.69 28.73
CA LEU A 547 8.43 21.28 28.40
C LEU A 547 7.09 20.79 28.99
N LEU A 548 6.70 21.27 30.17
CA LEU A 548 5.41 20.97 30.78
C LEU A 548 4.24 21.67 30.08
N HIS A 549 4.41 22.91 29.60
CA HIS A 549 3.39 23.59 28.79
C HIS A 549 3.13 22.84 27.48
N LEU A 550 4.19 22.50 26.74
CA LEU A 550 4.11 21.69 25.52
C LEU A 550 3.49 20.32 25.80
N GLY A 551 3.91 19.66 26.88
CA GLY A 551 3.36 18.35 27.27
C GLY A 551 1.88 18.38 27.68
N ARG A 552 1.43 19.47 28.31
CA ARG A 552 0.02 19.68 28.64
C ARG A 552 -0.82 19.91 27.38
N LEU A 553 -0.35 20.76 26.46
CA LEU A 553 -0.97 20.97 25.15
C LEU A 553 -1.07 19.65 24.39
N ALA A 554 0.02 18.89 24.37
CA ALA A 554 0.11 17.63 23.66
C ALA A 554 -0.91 16.61 24.17
N LEU A 555 -0.97 16.38 25.48
CA LEU A 555 -1.89 15.44 26.11
C LEU A 555 -3.36 15.86 25.90
N TRP A 556 -3.64 17.17 26.01
CA TRP A 556 -4.97 17.70 25.71
C TRP A 556 -5.36 17.44 24.25
N GLY A 557 -4.45 17.73 23.31
CA GLY A 557 -4.65 17.48 21.89
C GLY A 557 -4.92 16.01 21.58
N LEU A 558 -4.16 15.08 22.17
CA LEU A 558 -4.40 13.64 22.00
C LEU A 558 -5.79 13.21 22.50
N GLY A 559 -6.21 13.70 23.67
CA GLY A 559 -7.53 13.40 24.24
C GLY A 559 -8.68 13.97 23.43
N MET A 560 -8.46 15.09 22.74
CA MET A 560 -9.47 15.75 21.90
C MET A 560 -9.37 15.38 20.41
N CYS A 561 -8.40 14.56 20.01
CA CYS A 561 -8.07 14.32 18.59
C CYS A 561 -7.80 15.65 17.84
N CYS A 562 -7.16 16.58 18.53
CA CYS A 562 -6.80 17.90 18.04
C CYS A 562 -5.29 17.96 17.84
N TYR A 563 -4.87 18.16 16.59
CA TYR A 563 -3.46 18.15 16.20
C TYR A 563 -3.00 19.52 15.68
N VAL A 564 -3.95 20.39 15.34
CA VAL A 564 -3.75 21.79 14.97
C VAL A 564 -4.35 22.67 16.07
N PHE A 565 -3.60 23.65 16.55
CA PHE A 565 -3.89 24.46 17.72
C PHE A 565 -4.03 25.93 17.37
N SER A 566 -5.17 26.49 17.75
CA SER A 566 -5.44 27.93 17.69
C SER A 566 -4.67 28.71 18.76
N ALA A 567 -4.53 30.03 18.57
CA ALA A 567 -3.94 30.92 19.56
C ALA A 567 -4.63 30.83 20.95
N GLN A 568 -5.95 30.65 20.97
CA GLN A 568 -6.72 30.49 22.22
C GLN A 568 -6.35 29.20 22.97
N GLN A 569 -6.15 28.09 22.24
CA GLN A 569 -5.76 26.81 22.84
C GLN A 569 -4.32 26.84 23.34
N LEU A 570 -3.41 27.51 22.62
CA LEU A 570 -2.03 27.74 23.06
C LEU A 570 -2.00 28.54 24.37
N GLN A 571 -2.78 29.63 24.44
CA GLN A 571 -2.92 30.43 25.65
C GLN A 571 -3.52 29.63 26.82
N ALA A 572 -4.54 28.81 26.56
CA ALA A 572 -5.15 27.94 27.57
C ALA A 572 -4.17 26.89 28.13
N ALA A 573 -3.23 26.43 27.29
CA ALA A 573 -2.15 25.53 27.68
C ALA A 573 -0.92 26.25 28.27
N GLN A 574 -0.97 27.58 28.40
CA GLN A 574 0.12 28.44 28.90
C GLN A 574 1.38 28.42 28.01
N VAL A 575 1.24 28.06 26.73
CA VAL A 575 2.34 28.07 25.77
C VAL A 575 2.65 29.50 25.37
N SER A 576 3.83 29.97 25.76
CA SER A 576 4.33 31.32 25.48
C SER A 576 5.01 31.41 24.11
N PRO A 577 5.24 32.62 23.56
CA PRO A 577 6.07 32.80 22.37
C PRO A 577 7.48 32.20 22.50
N ASP A 578 8.07 32.25 23.71
CA ASP A 578 9.39 31.66 23.99
C ASP A 578 9.34 30.11 23.97
N ASP A 579 8.19 29.52 24.30
CA ASP A 579 7.98 28.08 24.18
C ASP A 579 7.90 27.66 22.70
N ILE A 580 7.27 28.50 21.87
CA ILE A 580 7.17 28.30 20.42
C ILE A 580 8.54 28.44 19.75
N SER A 581 9.38 29.35 20.22
CA SER A 581 10.72 29.59 19.64
C SER A 581 11.70 28.42 19.82
N LEU A 582 11.34 27.37 20.57
CA LEU A 582 12.10 26.12 20.62
C LEU A 582 12.01 25.25 19.36
N GLY A 583 11.06 25.54 18.46
CA GLY A 583 10.95 24.85 17.16
C GLY A 583 10.10 23.57 17.14
N PHE A 584 9.54 23.13 18.27
CA PHE A 584 8.66 21.94 18.32
C PHE A 584 7.24 22.16 17.81
N LEU A 585 6.83 23.43 17.69
CA LEU A 585 5.55 23.84 17.11
C LEU A 585 5.82 24.60 15.82
N VAL A 586 5.21 24.16 14.72
CA VAL A 586 5.34 24.77 13.40
C VAL A 586 3.99 25.28 12.90
N ARG A 587 4.00 26.18 11.92
CA ARG A 587 2.76 26.68 11.29
C ARG A 587 2.14 25.58 10.44
N ALA A 588 0.83 25.37 10.59
CA ALA A 588 0.09 24.45 9.73
C ALA A 588 0.03 24.98 8.28
N LYS A 589 0.21 24.11 7.28
CA LYS A 589 0.24 24.47 5.85
C LYS A 589 -1.17 24.71 5.26
N GLY A 590 -1.60 25.93 4.96
CA GLY A 590 -2.89 26.16 4.28
C GLY A 590 -3.73 27.32 4.81
N VAL A 591 -3.08 28.36 5.34
CA VAL A 591 -3.79 29.49 5.96
C VAL A 591 -4.11 30.56 4.92
N VAL A 592 -5.36 31.03 4.93
CA VAL A 592 -5.78 32.23 4.21
C VAL A 592 -4.86 33.40 4.59
N PRO A 593 -4.27 34.12 3.62
CA PRO A 593 -3.43 35.28 3.91
C PRO A 593 -4.16 36.26 4.86
N GLY A 594 -3.56 36.57 6.02
CA GLY A 594 -4.07 37.58 6.97
C GLY A 594 -4.56 37.06 8.33
N SER A 595 -4.77 35.75 8.52
CA SER A 595 -5.08 35.17 9.85
C SER A 595 -3.81 34.76 10.60
N THR A 596 -3.84 34.78 11.94
CA THR A 596 -2.83 34.08 12.75
C THR A 596 -2.90 32.59 12.41
N ALA A 597 -1.84 32.08 11.79
CA ALA A 597 -1.77 30.69 11.40
C ALA A 597 -1.83 29.79 12.65
N PRO A 598 -2.70 28.77 12.68
CA PRO A 598 -2.67 27.81 13.77
C PRO A 598 -1.35 27.04 13.75
N LEU A 599 -0.93 26.59 14.93
CA LEU A 599 0.31 25.85 15.10
C LEU A 599 0.03 24.37 15.27
N GLU A 600 1.03 23.55 14.99
CA GLU A 600 0.96 22.12 15.18
C GLU A 600 2.26 21.56 15.72
N PHE A 601 2.16 20.43 16.43
CA PHE A 601 3.36 19.65 16.69
C PHE A 601 3.95 19.19 15.38
N LEU A 602 5.25 19.38 15.35
CA LEU A 602 6.15 19.06 14.29
C LEU A 602 5.94 17.68 13.63
N HIS A 603 5.70 16.68 14.46
CA HIS A 603 5.17 15.41 14.05
C HIS A 603 4.31 14.87 15.18
N ILE A 604 3.31 14.07 14.86
CA ILE A 604 2.41 13.46 15.84
C ILE A 604 3.15 12.62 16.91
N THR A 605 4.32 12.07 16.59
CA THR A 605 5.18 11.40 17.59
C THR A 605 5.82 12.37 18.59
N PHE A 606 6.14 13.61 18.21
CA PHE A 606 6.56 14.64 19.16
C PHE A 606 5.43 14.99 20.12
N GLN A 607 4.19 15.09 19.61
CA GLN A 607 3.03 15.24 20.47
C GLN A 607 2.90 14.05 21.45
N CYS A 608 3.05 12.81 20.97
CA CYS A 608 3.03 11.63 21.83
C CYS A 608 4.17 11.64 22.88
N PHE A 609 5.36 12.10 22.50
CA PHE A 609 6.53 12.22 23.37
C PHE A 609 6.34 13.29 24.44
N PHE A 610 5.90 14.50 24.09
CA PHE A 610 5.62 15.57 25.06
C PHE A 610 4.48 15.20 26.01
N ALA A 611 3.45 14.50 25.53
CA ALA A 611 2.41 13.94 26.40
C ALA A 611 3.01 12.93 27.40
N ALA A 612 3.92 12.07 26.96
CA ALA A 612 4.62 11.13 27.85
C ALA A 612 5.50 11.87 28.87
N PHE A 613 6.21 12.91 28.44
CA PHE A 613 7.03 13.78 29.29
C PHE A 613 6.20 14.45 30.38
N TYR A 614 5.02 14.97 30.04
CA TYR A 614 4.07 15.52 31.01
C TYR A 614 3.60 14.47 32.02
N LEU A 615 3.25 13.26 31.56
CA LEU A 615 2.81 12.18 32.44
C LEU A 615 3.95 11.66 33.35
N ALA A 616 5.20 11.75 32.90
CA ALA A 616 6.38 11.39 33.67
C ALA A 616 6.69 12.42 34.77
N LEU A 617 6.56 13.73 34.48
CA LEU A 617 7.11 14.78 35.33
C LEU A 617 6.09 15.70 36.02
N SER A 618 4.88 15.85 35.48
CA SER A 618 3.89 16.78 36.06
C SER A 618 3.48 16.37 37.47
N ALA A 619 3.52 17.32 38.42
CA ALA A 619 3.07 17.10 39.79
C ALA A 619 1.56 16.79 39.87
N ASP A 620 0.77 17.31 38.92
CA ASP A 620 -0.69 17.22 38.91
C ASP A 620 -1.22 15.85 38.46
N VAL A 621 -0.34 14.96 37.99
CA VAL A 621 -0.72 13.64 37.45
C VAL A 621 -0.44 12.55 38.48
N PRO A 622 -1.47 11.94 39.11
CA PRO A 622 -1.27 10.81 39.99
C PRO A 622 -0.66 9.61 39.26
N PRO A 623 0.33 8.90 39.85
CA PRO A 623 0.93 7.72 39.23
C PRO A 623 -0.09 6.64 38.82
N ALA A 624 -1.22 6.53 39.53
CA ALA A 624 -2.27 5.57 39.22
C ALA A 624 -2.89 5.75 37.82
N LEU A 625 -2.83 6.96 37.24
CA LEU A 625 -3.38 7.22 35.91
C LEU A 625 -2.56 6.57 34.78
N LEU A 626 -1.29 6.25 35.03
CA LEU A 626 -0.43 5.59 34.04
C LEU A 626 -0.99 4.21 33.61
N ARG A 627 -1.85 3.58 34.42
CA ARG A 627 -2.53 2.34 34.07
C ARG A 627 -3.37 2.45 32.78
N HIS A 628 -3.87 3.64 32.45
CA HIS A 628 -4.68 3.85 31.25
C HIS A 628 -3.88 3.69 29.97
N LEU A 629 -2.58 4.04 30.00
CA LEU A 629 -1.66 3.85 28.89
C LEU A 629 -1.35 2.39 28.61
N PHE A 630 -1.28 1.57 29.67
CA PHE A 630 -0.80 0.19 29.54
C PHE A 630 -1.89 -0.88 29.41
N ASN A 631 -3.17 -0.51 29.43
CA ASN A 631 -4.27 -1.47 29.34
C ASN A 631 -4.54 -1.92 27.90
N CYS A 632 -4.42 -3.23 27.61
CA CYS A 632 -4.72 -3.79 26.28
C CYS A 632 -6.22 -3.91 25.94
N GLY A 633 -7.12 -3.42 26.79
CA GLY A 633 -8.56 -3.53 26.55
C GLY A 633 -9.03 -2.42 25.61
N ARG A 634 -9.68 -2.78 24.48
CA ARG A 634 -10.56 -1.81 23.79
C ARG A 634 -11.55 -1.27 24.83
N PRO A 635 -11.61 0.03 25.13
CA PRO A 635 -12.78 0.57 25.80
C PRO A 635 -13.96 0.34 24.85
N GLY A 636 -14.80 -0.67 25.13
CA GLY A 636 -15.97 -1.00 24.31
C GLY A 636 -16.33 -2.49 24.14
N ASN A 637 -15.50 -3.44 24.59
CA ASN A 637 -15.82 -4.88 24.48
C ASN A 637 -16.19 -5.57 25.81
N SER A 638 -16.47 -4.83 26.89
CA SER A 638 -17.26 -5.43 27.97
C SER A 638 -18.67 -5.69 27.43
N PRO A 639 -19.26 -6.89 27.65
CA PRO A 639 -20.64 -7.17 27.24
C PRO A 639 -21.62 -6.10 27.76
N MET A 640 -21.31 -5.51 28.92
CA MET A 640 -22.04 -4.41 29.54
C MET A 640 -21.98 -3.08 28.77
N ALA A 641 -20.91 -2.81 28.00
CA ALA A 641 -20.82 -1.58 27.19
C ALA A 641 -21.62 -1.67 25.88
N ARG A 642 -21.92 -2.88 25.39
CA ARG A 642 -22.76 -3.07 24.19
C ARG A 642 -24.26 -2.88 24.47
N LEU A 643 -24.66 -2.94 25.74
CA LEU A 643 -26.06 -2.82 26.17
C LEU A 643 -26.49 -1.39 26.49
N LEU A 644 -25.55 -0.43 26.50
CA LEU A 644 -25.87 0.99 26.58
C LEU A 644 -25.67 1.60 25.19
N PRO A 645 -26.76 1.86 24.45
CA PRO A 645 -26.66 2.73 23.28
C PRO A 645 -26.08 4.05 23.79
N THR A 646 -24.94 4.48 23.27
CA THR A 646 -24.51 5.88 23.35
C THR A 646 -25.47 6.71 22.49
N MET A 647 -26.72 6.77 22.95
CA MET A 647 -27.77 7.67 22.49
C MET A 647 -27.85 8.76 23.57
N CYS A 648 -27.59 10.00 23.15
CA CYS A 648 -28.16 11.18 23.78
C CYS A 648 -27.75 11.50 25.24
N ILE A 649 -26.48 11.31 25.61
CA ILE A 649 -25.86 12.31 26.49
C ILE A 649 -25.06 13.22 25.58
N GLN A 650 -25.71 14.28 25.09
CA GLN A 650 -25.00 15.52 24.78
C GLN A 650 -24.33 15.94 26.08
N ALA A 651 -23.13 15.42 26.32
CA ALA A 651 -22.32 15.81 27.44
C ALA A 651 -22.05 17.30 27.24
N SER A 652 -22.72 18.11 28.06
CA SER A 652 -22.41 19.52 28.25
C SER A 652 -20.89 19.71 28.13
N GLU A 653 -20.44 20.61 27.26
CA GLU A 653 -19.03 20.94 27.02
C GLU A 653 -18.29 21.50 28.26
N GLY A 654 -18.87 21.36 29.46
CA GLY A 654 -18.32 21.79 30.74
C GLY A 654 -17.28 20.83 31.31
N LYS A 655 -16.02 21.26 31.31
CA LYS A 655 -14.96 20.92 32.30
C LYS A 655 -14.56 19.46 32.48
N ASP A 656 -14.68 18.63 31.44
CA ASP A 656 -14.18 17.25 31.48
C ASP A 656 -12.67 17.16 31.13
N SER A 657 -11.86 18.11 31.62
CA SER A 657 -10.43 18.28 31.33
C SER A 657 -9.50 17.46 32.22
N SER A 658 -10.05 16.51 32.99
CA SER A 658 -9.22 15.64 33.81
C SER A 658 -8.31 14.78 32.92
N VAL A 659 -7.07 14.56 33.37
CA VAL A 659 -6.10 13.71 32.65
C VAL A 659 -6.64 12.31 32.40
N ALA A 660 -7.47 11.79 33.31
CA ALA A 660 -8.12 10.49 33.14
C ALA A 660 -9.12 10.48 31.98
N ALA A 661 -9.91 11.55 31.81
CA ALA A 661 -10.88 11.66 30.70
C ALA A 661 -10.15 11.81 29.36
N LEU A 662 -9.07 12.61 29.31
CA LEU A 662 -8.26 12.76 28.11
C LEU A 662 -7.66 11.42 27.66
N LEU A 663 -7.07 10.65 28.59
CA LEU A 663 -6.51 9.33 28.30
C LEU A 663 -7.57 8.29 27.89
N GLN A 664 -8.84 8.47 28.26
CA GLN A 664 -9.92 7.57 27.83
C GLN A 664 -10.48 7.93 26.44
N LYS A 665 -10.42 9.20 26.07
CA LYS A 665 -10.93 9.71 24.78
C LYS A 665 -9.89 9.63 23.65
N ALA A 666 -8.60 9.56 23.99
CA ALA A 666 -7.51 9.50 23.02
C ALA A 666 -7.49 8.20 22.20
N GLU A 667 -7.02 8.31 20.95
CA GLU A 667 -6.90 7.16 20.05
C GLU A 667 -5.88 6.12 20.58
N PRO A 668 -6.23 4.81 20.57
CA PRO A 668 -5.38 3.77 21.15
C PRO A 668 -3.96 3.72 20.61
N HIS A 669 -3.75 3.96 19.32
CA HIS A 669 -2.41 3.93 18.72
C HIS A 669 -1.52 5.08 19.21
N ASN A 670 -2.08 6.26 19.48
CA ASN A 670 -1.32 7.39 20.02
C ASN A 670 -0.97 7.13 21.48
N LEU A 671 -1.89 6.56 22.26
CA LEU A 671 -1.62 6.14 23.63
C LEU A 671 -0.53 5.06 23.70
N GLN A 672 -0.48 4.16 22.73
CA GLN A 672 0.58 3.16 22.62
C GLN A 672 1.97 3.81 22.43
N ILE A 673 2.09 4.74 21.47
CA ILE A 673 3.34 5.49 21.27
C ILE A 673 3.72 6.27 22.55
N THR A 674 2.77 6.99 23.16
CA THR A 674 2.97 7.70 24.43
C THR A 674 3.41 6.75 25.56
N ALA A 675 2.86 5.55 25.63
CA ALA A 675 3.22 4.58 26.65
C ALA A 675 4.64 4.02 26.48
N ALA A 676 5.08 3.83 25.22
CA ALA A 676 6.44 3.42 24.91
C ALA A 676 7.44 4.52 25.33
N PHE A 677 7.18 5.78 24.97
CA PHE A 677 7.97 6.92 25.43
C PHE A 677 7.99 7.06 26.95
N LEU A 678 6.84 6.90 27.62
CA LEU A 678 6.77 6.96 29.08
C LEU A 678 7.63 5.86 29.72
N ALA A 679 7.62 4.66 29.15
CA ALA A 679 8.42 3.55 29.62
C ALA A 679 9.93 3.85 29.47
N GLY A 680 10.35 4.43 28.36
CA GLY A 680 11.74 4.85 28.14
C GLY A 680 12.17 6.02 29.01
N LEU A 681 11.30 7.02 29.21
CA LEU A 681 11.58 8.16 30.10
C LEU A 681 11.77 7.66 31.55
N LEU A 682 10.97 6.68 31.97
CA LEU A 682 11.08 6.07 33.30
C LEU A 682 12.12 4.94 33.37
N SER A 683 12.97 4.78 32.35
CA SER A 683 14.07 3.80 32.38
C SER A 683 15.12 4.18 33.43
N ARG A 684 15.99 3.24 33.77
CA ARG A 684 17.13 3.52 34.68
C ARG A 684 18.19 4.40 34.01
N GLU A 685 18.32 4.28 32.69
CA GLU A 685 19.29 5.01 31.88
C GLU A 685 19.02 6.52 31.90
N HIS A 686 17.75 6.92 31.81
CA HIS A 686 17.33 8.32 31.87
C HIS A 686 17.02 8.82 33.29
N TRP A 687 17.27 8.00 34.31
CA TRP A 687 16.98 8.39 35.70
C TRP A 687 17.73 9.64 36.12
N GLY A 688 19.05 9.69 35.88
CA GLY A 688 19.86 10.86 36.22
C GLY A 688 19.40 12.11 35.47
N LEU A 689 19.02 11.95 34.21
CA LEU A 689 18.53 13.03 33.36
C LEU A 689 17.22 13.65 33.89
N LEU A 690 16.28 12.83 34.36
CA LEU A 690 14.96 13.29 34.82
C LEU A 690 14.89 13.60 36.32
N ALA A 691 15.73 12.99 37.15
CA ALA A 691 15.72 13.19 38.60
C ALA A 691 15.99 14.65 38.98
N GLU A 692 16.88 15.34 38.25
CA GLU A 692 17.16 16.76 38.46
C GLU A 692 16.01 17.69 38.02
N CYS A 693 15.14 17.21 37.14
CA CYS A 693 13.93 17.93 36.73
C CYS A 693 12.78 17.79 37.74
N GLN A 694 12.91 16.93 38.77
CA GLN A 694 11.88 16.70 39.76
C GLN A 694 12.18 17.43 41.07
N THR A 695 11.13 17.94 41.72
CA THR A 695 11.22 18.42 43.10
C THR A 695 11.33 17.29 44.11
N SER A 696 10.85 16.08 43.76
CA SER A 696 10.87 14.90 44.63
C SER A 696 11.22 13.63 43.86
N GLU A 697 12.40 13.08 44.14
CA GLU A 697 12.85 11.79 43.62
C GLU A 697 11.85 10.64 43.93
N LYS A 698 11.18 10.71 45.10
CA LYS A 698 10.14 9.75 45.50
C LYS A 698 8.95 9.71 44.53
N ALA A 699 8.60 10.84 43.90
CA ALA A 699 7.48 10.90 42.96
C ALA A 699 7.81 10.15 41.67
N LEU A 700 9.03 10.32 41.14
CA LEU A 700 9.52 9.60 39.97
C LEU A 700 9.61 8.08 40.23
N LEU A 701 10.10 7.67 41.40
CA LEU A 701 10.14 6.26 41.80
C LEU A 701 8.75 5.62 41.81
N ARG A 702 7.74 6.33 42.33
CA ARG A 702 6.34 5.86 42.34
C ARG A 702 5.78 5.69 40.93
N ARG A 703 6.10 6.59 40.00
CA ARG A 703 5.70 6.49 38.58
C ARG A 703 6.38 5.32 37.89
N GLN A 704 7.69 5.17 38.06
CA GLN A 704 8.44 4.03 37.54
C GLN A 704 7.88 2.70 38.07
N ALA A 705 7.67 2.59 39.38
CA ALA A 705 7.08 1.39 39.98
C ALA A 705 5.67 1.09 39.43
N CYS A 706 4.85 2.12 39.22
CA CYS A 706 3.53 1.98 38.63
C CYS A 706 3.60 1.50 37.18
N ALA A 707 4.43 2.12 36.32
CA ALA A 707 4.61 1.72 34.93
C ALA A 707 5.08 0.26 34.82
N ARG A 708 6.09 -0.12 35.61
CA ARG A 708 6.58 -1.51 35.71
C ARG A 708 5.47 -2.49 36.11
N TRP A 709 4.69 -2.13 37.12
CA TRP A 709 3.59 -2.97 37.59
C TRP A 709 2.50 -3.11 36.53
N CYS A 710 2.15 -2.01 35.85
CA CYS A 710 1.15 -1.98 34.78
C CYS A 710 1.59 -2.85 33.59
N LEU A 711 2.82 -2.67 33.09
CA LEU A 711 3.40 -3.49 32.02
C LEU A 711 3.38 -4.98 32.39
N ALA A 712 3.91 -5.34 33.57
CA ALA A 712 3.92 -6.73 34.04
C ALA A 712 2.51 -7.31 34.19
N ARG A 713 1.52 -6.50 34.58
CA ARG A 713 0.12 -6.93 34.71
C ARG A 713 -0.53 -7.13 33.34
N SER A 714 -0.30 -6.22 32.39
CA SER A 714 -0.88 -6.30 31.05
C SER A 714 -0.32 -7.46 30.24
N LEU A 715 0.99 -7.69 30.30
CA LEU A 715 1.61 -8.89 29.70
C LEU A 715 1.06 -10.18 30.30
N ARG A 716 0.94 -10.25 31.64
CA ARG A 716 0.32 -11.41 32.29
C ARG A 716 -1.11 -11.62 31.81
N LYS A 717 -1.94 -10.57 31.77
CA LYS A 717 -3.32 -10.67 31.25
C LYS A 717 -3.35 -11.17 29.80
N HIS A 718 -2.48 -10.62 28.95
CA HIS A 718 -2.36 -11.04 27.56
C HIS A 718 -2.01 -12.54 27.47
N PHE A 719 -1.04 -13.01 28.26
CA PHE A 719 -0.66 -14.43 28.28
C PHE A 719 -1.76 -15.36 28.81
N HIS A 720 -2.56 -14.91 29.77
CA HIS A 720 -3.70 -15.68 30.29
C HIS A 720 -4.88 -15.72 29.30
N SER A 721 -5.02 -14.73 28.42
CA SER A 721 -6.07 -14.75 27.39
C SER A 721 -5.80 -15.74 26.24
N ILE A 722 -4.61 -16.34 26.20
CA ILE A 722 -4.22 -17.28 25.15
C ILE A 722 -4.75 -18.69 25.51
N PRO A 723 -5.59 -19.31 24.66
CA PRO A 723 -6.12 -20.65 24.88
C PRO A 723 -5.04 -21.71 25.13
N PRO A 724 -5.31 -22.77 25.90
CA PRO A 724 -4.41 -23.91 25.99
C PRO A 724 -4.27 -24.61 24.63
N ALA A 725 -3.16 -25.32 24.44
CA ALA A 725 -2.96 -26.15 23.25
C ALA A 725 -3.93 -27.34 23.26
N ALA A 726 -4.30 -27.82 22.07
CA ALA A 726 -4.94 -29.13 21.95
C ALA A 726 -3.98 -30.23 22.46
N PRO A 727 -4.50 -31.36 22.98
CA PRO A 727 -3.66 -32.47 23.40
C PRO A 727 -2.71 -32.93 22.28
N GLY A 728 -1.41 -32.97 22.56
CA GLY A 728 -0.37 -33.35 21.59
C GLY A 728 0.17 -32.21 20.71
N GLU A 729 -0.46 -31.04 20.71
CA GLU A 729 -0.01 -29.88 19.94
C GLU A 729 0.86 -28.93 20.77
N ALA A 730 1.81 -28.27 20.10
CA ALA A 730 2.53 -27.16 20.71
C ALA A 730 1.60 -25.94 20.86
N LYS A 731 1.65 -25.27 22.02
CA LYS A 731 0.87 -24.04 22.23
C LYS A 731 1.27 -22.97 21.21
N SER A 732 0.38 -22.70 20.26
CA SER A 732 0.55 -21.67 19.24
C SER A 732 -0.23 -20.42 19.61
N VAL A 733 0.34 -19.25 19.31
CA VAL A 733 -0.26 -17.96 19.63
C VAL A 733 -0.20 -17.09 18.40
N HIS A 734 -1.36 -16.63 17.94
CA HIS A 734 -1.42 -15.46 17.08
C HIS A 734 -1.36 -14.23 17.97
N ALA A 735 -0.20 -13.57 18.01
CA ALA A 735 -0.05 -12.35 18.76
C ALA A 735 -0.82 -11.23 18.04
N MET A 736 -1.49 -10.39 18.82
CA MET A 736 -2.19 -9.21 18.30
C MET A 736 -1.20 -8.02 18.25
N PRO A 737 -1.42 -6.99 17.41
CA PRO A 737 -0.55 -5.81 17.36
C PRO A 737 -0.29 -5.16 18.74
N GLY A 738 -1.27 -5.19 19.65
CA GLY A 738 -1.10 -4.71 21.03
C GLY A 738 -0.06 -5.48 21.86
N PHE A 739 0.29 -6.71 21.50
CA PHE A 739 1.41 -7.45 22.11
C PHE A 739 2.75 -6.85 21.72
N ILE A 740 2.97 -6.55 20.44
CA ILE A 740 4.20 -5.92 19.96
C ILE A 740 4.44 -4.58 20.67
N TRP A 741 3.39 -3.78 20.85
CA TRP A 741 3.50 -2.54 21.61
C TRP A 741 3.90 -2.74 23.09
N LEU A 742 3.40 -3.77 23.77
CA LEU A 742 3.84 -4.09 25.14
C LEU A 742 5.32 -4.48 25.19
N ILE A 743 5.76 -5.26 24.20
CA ILE A 743 7.16 -5.67 24.05
C ILE A 743 8.03 -4.44 23.74
N ARG A 744 7.57 -3.54 22.88
CA ARG A 744 8.23 -2.26 22.60
C ARG A 744 8.36 -1.42 23.85
N SER A 745 7.30 -1.29 24.65
CA SER A 745 7.35 -0.56 25.92
C SER A 745 8.33 -1.20 26.92
N LEU A 746 8.41 -2.53 26.98
CA LEU A 746 9.44 -3.21 27.78
C LEU A 746 10.86 -2.94 27.29
N TYR A 747 11.06 -2.90 25.97
CA TYR A 747 12.34 -2.60 25.36
C TYR A 747 12.75 -1.15 25.65
N GLU A 748 11.84 -0.18 25.53
CA GLU A 748 12.11 1.21 25.92
C GLU A 748 12.54 1.34 27.40
N MET A 749 11.98 0.52 28.31
CA MET A 749 12.45 0.51 29.71
C MET A 749 13.89 0.02 29.92
N GLN A 750 14.44 -0.74 28.96
CA GLN A 750 15.76 -1.40 29.05
C GLN A 750 15.98 -2.20 30.35
N GLU A 751 14.91 -2.81 30.90
CA GLU A 751 14.98 -3.56 32.15
C GLU A 751 14.99 -5.08 31.96
N GLU A 752 16.19 -5.66 31.98
CA GLU A 752 16.38 -7.10 31.76
C GLU A 752 15.62 -7.99 32.77
N ARG A 753 15.56 -7.59 34.06
CA ARG A 753 14.80 -8.36 35.08
C ARG A 753 13.32 -8.43 34.74
N LEU A 754 12.75 -7.37 34.17
CA LEU A 754 11.35 -7.32 33.77
C LEU A 754 11.13 -8.14 32.50
N ALA A 755 12.05 -8.06 31.53
CA ALA A 755 12.06 -8.89 30.33
C ALA A 755 12.11 -10.39 30.67
N ARG A 756 13.02 -10.83 31.56
CA ARG A 756 13.08 -12.21 32.05
C ARG A 756 11.78 -12.66 32.71
N LYS A 757 11.10 -11.78 33.45
CA LYS A 757 9.81 -12.09 34.08
C LYS A 757 8.70 -12.22 33.03
N ALA A 758 8.70 -11.38 32.01
CA ALA A 758 7.78 -11.48 30.89
C ALA A 758 7.99 -12.79 30.10
N ALA A 759 9.25 -13.12 29.76
CA ALA A 759 9.60 -14.35 29.07
C ALA A 759 9.16 -15.61 29.83
N ARG A 760 9.31 -15.65 31.17
CA ARG A 760 8.79 -16.76 31.99
C ARG A 760 7.28 -16.95 31.90
N GLY A 761 6.54 -15.87 31.66
CA GLY A 761 5.08 -15.91 31.47
C GLY A 761 4.67 -16.35 30.06
N LEU A 762 5.56 -16.19 29.08
CA LEU A 762 5.36 -16.57 27.68
C LEU A 762 5.65 -18.07 27.50
N ASN A 763 4.73 -18.92 27.96
CA ASN A 763 4.82 -20.38 27.78
C ASN A 763 4.20 -20.79 26.44
N VAL A 764 4.90 -20.55 25.32
CA VAL A 764 4.41 -20.81 23.96
C VAL A 764 5.46 -21.59 23.16
N GLY A 765 5.01 -22.55 22.35
CA GLY A 765 5.89 -23.30 21.44
C GLY A 765 5.97 -22.68 20.05
N HIS A 766 4.99 -21.85 19.67
CA HIS A 766 4.97 -21.15 18.38
C HIS A 766 4.33 -19.77 18.54
N LEU A 767 5.11 -18.71 18.30
CA LEU A 767 4.69 -17.31 18.32
C LEU A 767 4.53 -16.79 16.90
N LYS A 768 3.28 -16.51 16.50
CA LYS A 768 2.92 -15.99 15.17
C LYS A 768 2.62 -14.49 15.25
N LEU A 769 3.33 -13.72 14.45
CA LEU A 769 3.34 -12.26 14.39
C LEU A 769 3.23 -11.81 12.91
N THR A 770 2.36 -12.47 12.17
CA THR A 770 2.11 -12.18 10.76
C THR A 770 1.36 -10.85 10.62
N PHE A 771 1.71 -10.03 9.62
CA PHE A 771 1.07 -8.72 9.37
C PHE A 771 1.03 -7.80 10.60
N CYS A 772 2.12 -7.76 11.37
CA CYS A 772 2.21 -6.99 12.61
C CYS A 772 3.05 -5.71 12.48
N SER A 773 3.36 -5.29 11.24
CA SER A 773 4.27 -4.16 10.95
C SER A 773 5.63 -4.27 11.66
N VAL A 774 6.15 -5.49 11.82
CA VAL A 774 7.42 -5.71 12.52
C VAL A 774 8.58 -5.23 11.64
N GLY A 775 9.22 -4.12 12.04
CA GLY A 775 10.48 -3.66 11.47
C GLY A 775 11.70 -4.07 12.31
N PRO A 776 12.89 -3.53 11.99
CA PRO A 776 14.10 -3.78 12.78
C PRO A 776 13.98 -3.35 14.24
N THR A 777 13.25 -2.27 14.46
CA THR A 777 12.99 -1.69 15.78
C THR A 777 12.15 -2.63 16.66
N GLU A 778 11.12 -3.27 16.09
CA GLU A 778 10.31 -4.29 16.77
C GLU A 778 11.09 -5.61 16.94
N CYS A 779 11.95 -5.96 15.98
CA CYS A 779 12.84 -7.11 16.08
C CYS A 779 13.79 -7.00 17.28
N ALA A 780 14.39 -5.82 17.50
CA ALA A 780 15.25 -5.57 18.67
C ALA A 780 14.46 -5.76 19.97
N ALA A 781 13.24 -5.25 20.02
CA ALA A 781 12.36 -5.39 21.18
C ALA A 781 11.94 -6.85 21.44
N LEU A 782 11.64 -7.61 20.38
CA LEU A 782 11.35 -9.03 20.46
C LEU A 782 12.56 -9.80 20.97
N ALA A 783 13.74 -9.60 20.38
CA ALA A 783 14.94 -10.31 20.76
C ALA A 783 15.32 -10.05 22.23
N PHE A 784 15.19 -8.80 22.68
CA PHE A 784 15.43 -8.40 24.07
C PHE A 784 14.61 -9.21 25.08
N VAL A 785 13.36 -9.56 24.75
CA VAL A 785 12.51 -10.38 25.62
C VAL A 785 12.70 -11.87 25.39
N LEU A 786 12.71 -12.31 24.12
CA LEU A 786 12.71 -13.72 23.75
C LEU A 786 14.02 -14.43 24.11
N GLN A 787 15.17 -13.74 24.13
CA GLN A 787 16.46 -14.31 24.56
C GLN A 787 16.43 -14.94 25.97
N HIS A 788 15.41 -14.61 26.79
CA HIS A 788 15.24 -15.14 28.14
C HIS A 788 14.25 -16.31 28.25
N LEU A 789 13.74 -16.82 27.13
CA LEU A 789 12.90 -18.01 27.12
C LEU A 789 13.69 -19.24 27.57
N ARG A 790 13.02 -20.12 28.33
CA ARG A 790 13.59 -21.37 28.84
C ARG A 790 13.33 -22.58 27.95
N ARG A 791 12.42 -22.44 26.98
CA ARG A 791 12.01 -23.49 26.07
C ARG A 791 12.14 -22.95 24.64
N PRO A 792 12.52 -23.80 23.68
CA PRO A 792 12.59 -23.39 22.29
C PRO A 792 11.23 -22.94 21.76
N VAL A 793 11.23 -21.95 20.88
CA VAL A 793 10.02 -21.39 20.26
C VAL A 793 10.15 -21.34 18.75
N ALA A 794 9.07 -21.60 18.03
CA ALA A 794 8.96 -21.24 16.61
C ALA A 794 8.52 -19.78 16.50
N LEU A 795 9.34 -18.92 15.90
CA LEU A 795 9.05 -17.51 15.69
C LEU A 795 8.64 -17.28 14.23
N GLN A 796 7.42 -16.82 14.02
CA GLN A 796 6.88 -16.56 12.68
C GLN A 796 6.59 -15.07 12.50
N LEU A 797 7.38 -14.43 11.62
CA LEU A 797 7.36 -13.01 11.28
C LEU A 797 7.02 -12.80 9.80
N ASP A 798 6.32 -13.75 9.16
CA ASP A 798 5.93 -13.64 7.75
C ASP A 798 5.15 -12.35 7.47
N TYR A 799 5.34 -11.76 6.28
CA TYR A 799 4.65 -10.55 5.82
C TYR A 799 4.85 -9.34 6.75
N ASN A 800 6.12 -8.98 6.96
CA ASN A 800 6.52 -7.83 7.77
C ASN A 800 7.63 -7.05 7.03
N SER A 801 8.32 -6.16 7.75
CA SER A 801 9.38 -5.30 7.21
C SER A 801 10.70 -5.55 7.92
N VAL A 802 11.01 -6.82 8.23
CA VAL A 802 12.21 -7.17 9.02
C VAL A 802 13.48 -6.70 8.32
N GLY A 803 13.66 -7.00 7.03
CA GLY A 803 14.86 -6.68 6.28
C GLY A 803 16.15 -7.23 6.90
N ASP A 804 17.31 -6.86 6.34
CA ASP A 804 18.60 -7.34 6.82
C ASP A 804 18.90 -6.87 8.24
N ILE A 805 18.62 -5.60 8.54
CA ILE A 805 18.89 -5.03 9.86
C ILE A 805 18.00 -5.67 10.91
N GLY A 806 16.73 -5.94 10.61
CA GLY A 806 15.87 -6.65 11.55
C GLY A 806 16.30 -8.08 11.79
N VAL A 807 16.81 -8.78 10.77
CA VAL A 807 17.45 -10.09 10.94
C VAL A 807 18.62 -10.00 11.93
N GLU A 808 19.48 -8.98 11.80
CA GLU A 808 20.57 -8.73 12.75
C GLU A 808 20.07 -8.44 14.17
N GLN A 809 18.97 -7.70 14.29
CA GLN A 809 18.34 -7.44 15.59
C GLN A 809 17.74 -8.70 16.23
N LEU A 810 17.42 -9.74 15.46
CA LEU A 810 16.89 -11.01 15.99
C LEU A 810 17.96 -11.98 16.49
N LEU A 811 19.23 -11.80 16.09
CA LEU A 811 20.32 -12.71 16.46
C LEU A 811 20.43 -13.02 17.96
N PRO A 812 20.24 -12.06 18.89
CA PRO A 812 20.31 -12.33 20.33
C PRO A 812 19.31 -13.38 20.83
N CYS A 813 18.19 -13.60 20.13
CA CYS A 813 17.21 -14.62 20.50
C CYS A 813 17.28 -15.88 19.62
N LEU A 814 18.18 -15.95 18.64
CA LEU A 814 18.26 -17.08 17.71
C LEU A 814 18.53 -18.41 18.42
N GLY A 815 19.30 -18.39 19.52
CA GLY A 815 19.62 -19.58 20.32
C GLY A 815 18.40 -20.26 20.97
N VAL A 816 17.28 -19.55 21.14
CA VAL A 816 16.01 -20.12 21.62
C VAL A 816 15.02 -20.43 20.49
N CYS A 817 15.32 -20.05 19.25
CA CYS A 817 14.44 -20.28 18.12
C CYS A 817 14.59 -21.70 17.59
N LYS A 818 13.52 -22.51 17.65
CA LYS A 818 13.45 -23.82 17.00
C LYS A 818 13.18 -23.70 15.51
N ALA A 819 12.39 -22.72 15.13
CA ALA A 819 12.03 -22.43 13.76
C ALA A 819 11.91 -20.92 13.58
N LEU A 820 12.33 -20.42 12.42
CA LEU A 820 12.22 -19.02 12.06
C LEU A 820 11.57 -18.90 10.68
N TYR A 821 10.45 -18.18 10.61
CA TYR A 821 9.70 -17.93 9.39
C TYR A 821 9.73 -16.43 9.08
N LEU A 822 10.32 -16.08 7.94
CA LEU A 822 10.58 -14.72 7.48
C LEU A 822 10.12 -14.56 6.03
N ARG A 823 8.98 -15.16 5.67
CA ARG A 823 8.39 -14.97 4.33
C ARG A 823 8.13 -13.50 4.09
N ASP A 824 8.40 -12.99 2.89
CA ASP A 824 7.98 -11.64 2.48
C ASP A 824 8.41 -10.56 3.47
N ASN A 825 9.73 -10.41 3.61
CA ASN A 825 10.36 -9.51 4.56
C ASN A 825 11.46 -8.64 3.95
N ASN A 826 11.61 -8.64 2.62
CA ASN A 826 12.60 -7.85 1.89
C ASN A 826 14.05 -8.11 2.37
N ILE A 827 14.39 -9.38 2.64
CA ILE A 827 15.71 -9.79 3.13
C ILE A 827 16.62 -10.12 1.94
N SER A 828 17.88 -9.65 1.98
CA SER A 828 18.92 -9.94 0.99
C SER A 828 19.88 -11.03 1.47
N ASP A 829 20.81 -11.42 0.59
CA ASP A 829 21.88 -12.36 0.94
C ASP A 829 22.69 -11.95 2.16
N ARG A 830 22.91 -10.64 2.34
CA ARG A 830 23.69 -10.13 3.47
C ARG A 830 23.04 -10.46 4.81
N GLY A 831 21.74 -10.18 4.95
CA GLY A 831 20.99 -10.50 6.17
C GLY A 831 21.02 -11.99 6.47
N ILE A 832 20.83 -12.83 5.45
CA ILE A 832 20.87 -14.28 5.60
C ILE A 832 22.27 -14.81 5.93
N CYS A 833 23.33 -14.28 5.34
CA CYS A 833 24.70 -14.65 5.69
C CYS A 833 25.00 -14.40 7.17
N LYS A 834 24.61 -13.23 7.69
CA LYS A 834 24.77 -12.90 9.13
C LYS A 834 23.91 -13.82 10.03
N LEU A 835 22.67 -14.10 9.64
CA LEU A 835 21.82 -15.06 10.34
C LEU A 835 22.47 -16.43 10.42
N ILE A 836 23.03 -16.91 9.32
CA ILE A 836 23.63 -18.23 9.23
C ILE A 836 24.91 -18.32 10.06
N GLU A 837 25.75 -17.29 10.04
CA GLU A 837 26.95 -17.22 10.88
C GLU A 837 26.61 -17.44 12.37
N CYS A 838 25.53 -16.82 12.83
CA CYS A 838 25.00 -17.05 14.18
C CYS A 838 24.34 -18.45 14.32
N ALA A 839 23.56 -18.88 13.33
CA ALA A 839 22.82 -20.14 13.33
C ALA A 839 23.73 -21.38 13.43
N LEU A 840 24.96 -21.31 12.91
CA LEU A 840 25.96 -22.38 13.05
C LEU A 840 26.18 -22.77 14.53
N HIS A 841 26.05 -21.79 15.43
CA HIS A 841 26.22 -21.95 16.88
C HIS A 841 24.90 -22.18 17.64
N CYS A 842 23.75 -22.14 16.96
CA CYS A 842 22.43 -22.25 17.57
C CYS A 842 21.91 -23.70 17.52
N GLU A 843 22.13 -24.47 18.58
CA GLU A 843 21.70 -25.89 18.66
C GLU A 843 20.20 -26.12 18.47
N GLN A 844 19.36 -25.15 18.83
CA GLN A 844 17.91 -25.30 18.77
C GLN A 844 17.31 -25.10 17.38
N LEU A 845 17.98 -24.37 16.47
CA LEU A 845 17.40 -23.99 15.18
C LEU A 845 17.36 -25.19 14.23
N GLN A 846 16.15 -25.57 13.81
CA GLN A 846 15.89 -26.74 12.96
C GLN A 846 15.17 -26.39 11.65
N LYS A 847 14.51 -25.23 11.57
CA LYS A 847 13.70 -24.86 10.41
C LYS A 847 13.89 -23.40 10.06
N LEU A 848 14.07 -23.12 8.78
CA LEU A 848 14.17 -21.77 8.26
C LEU A 848 13.32 -21.64 6.99
N ALA A 849 12.44 -20.63 6.97
CA ALA A 849 11.60 -20.35 5.81
C ALA A 849 11.76 -18.89 5.39
N LEU A 850 12.25 -18.69 4.16
CA LEU A 850 12.72 -17.42 3.60
C LEU A 850 12.10 -17.11 2.24
N PHE A 851 10.92 -17.65 1.97
CA PHE A 851 10.30 -17.52 0.66
C PHE A 851 9.75 -16.11 0.41
N ASN A 852 9.67 -15.67 -0.85
CA ASN A 852 9.36 -14.28 -1.22
C ASN A 852 10.37 -13.29 -0.60
N ASN A 853 11.66 -13.43 -0.85
CA ASN A 853 12.68 -12.45 -0.42
C ASN A 853 13.57 -12.07 -1.62
N LYS A 854 14.69 -11.39 -1.35
CA LYS A 854 15.66 -10.95 -2.37
C LYS A 854 16.94 -11.79 -2.32
N LEU A 855 16.81 -13.11 -2.10
CA LEU A 855 17.97 -14.00 -2.01
C LEU A 855 18.46 -14.34 -3.42
N THR A 856 19.78 -14.31 -3.61
CA THR A 856 20.46 -14.70 -4.85
C THR A 856 21.48 -15.79 -4.54
N ASP A 857 22.31 -16.14 -5.52
CA ASP A 857 23.41 -17.11 -5.33
C ASP A 857 24.43 -16.65 -4.26
N GLY A 858 24.46 -15.36 -3.92
CA GLY A 858 25.33 -14.78 -2.90
C GLY A 858 25.16 -15.39 -1.50
N CYS A 859 23.99 -15.94 -1.15
CA CYS A 859 23.79 -16.63 0.13
C CYS A 859 24.11 -18.12 0.10
N ALA A 860 24.25 -18.73 -1.09
CA ALA A 860 24.30 -20.18 -1.26
C ALA A 860 25.46 -20.84 -0.48
N HIS A 861 26.63 -20.22 -0.44
CA HIS A 861 27.78 -20.74 0.30
C HIS A 861 27.53 -20.83 1.81
N SER A 862 26.93 -19.77 2.39
CA SER A 862 26.55 -19.76 3.80
C SER A 862 25.54 -20.88 4.09
N MET A 863 24.54 -21.03 3.24
CA MET A 863 23.52 -22.06 3.39
C MET A 863 24.07 -23.48 3.25
N ALA A 864 24.96 -23.71 2.28
CA ALA A 864 25.66 -24.98 2.12
C ALA A 864 26.47 -25.32 3.37
N LYS A 865 27.18 -24.34 3.95
CA LYS A 865 27.90 -24.48 5.22
C LYS A 865 26.97 -24.83 6.38
N LEU A 866 25.80 -24.19 6.47
CA LEU A 866 24.79 -24.54 7.48
C LEU A 866 24.38 -26.01 7.35
N LEU A 867 24.04 -26.46 6.14
CA LEU A 867 23.62 -27.84 5.88
C LEU A 867 24.74 -28.84 6.18
N ALA A 868 25.99 -28.55 5.79
CA ALA A 868 27.12 -29.44 6.06
C ALA A 868 27.42 -29.57 7.57
N CYS A 869 27.36 -28.45 8.31
CA CYS A 869 27.72 -28.44 9.74
C CYS A 869 26.58 -28.86 10.67
N ARG A 870 25.31 -28.74 10.26
CA ARG A 870 24.15 -28.94 11.14
C ARG A 870 23.38 -30.22 10.82
N GLN A 871 23.70 -31.27 11.58
CA GLN A 871 23.07 -32.59 11.48
C GLN A 871 21.75 -32.71 12.27
N ASN A 872 21.11 -31.57 12.58
CA ASN A 872 19.78 -31.51 13.20
C ASN A 872 18.83 -30.55 12.47
N PHE A 873 19.22 -30.06 11.29
CA PHE A 873 18.48 -29.06 10.53
C PHE A 873 17.51 -29.76 9.58
N LEU A 874 16.20 -29.59 9.81
CA LEU A 874 15.14 -30.44 9.26
C LEU A 874 14.45 -29.83 8.03
N ALA A 875 14.37 -28.50 7.93
CA ALA A 875 13.60 -27.86 6.86
C ALA A 875 14.21 -26.53 6.40
N LEU A 876 14.34 -26.40 5.07
CA LEU A 876 14.79 -25.19 4.41
C LEU A 876 13.83 -24.83 3.27
N ARG A 877 13.26 -23.63 3.31
CA ARG A 877 12.34 -23.14 2.27
C ARG A 877 12.83 -21.82 1.69
N LEU A 878 13.14 -21.83 0.40
CA LEU A 878 13.75 -20.74 -0.36
C LEU A 878 12.93 -20.30 -1.57
N GLY A 879 11.65 -20.66 -1.64
CA GLY A 879 10.89 -20.37 -2.85
C GLY A 879 10.67 -18.89 -3.14
N ASN A 880 10.41 -18.53 -4.39
CA ASN A 880 10.21 -17.18 -4.89
C ASN A 880 11.36 -16.26 -4.47
N ASN A 881 12.57 -16.65 -4.86
CA ASN A 881 13.80 -15.89 -4.72
C ASN A 881 14.52 -15.89 -6.09
N TYR A 882 15.77 -15.43 -6.14
CA TYR A 882 16.58 -15.30 -7.35
C TYR A 882 17.76 -16.30 -7.38
N ILE A 883 17.58 -17.50 -6.81
CA ILE A 883 18.60 -18.55 -6.85
C ILE A 883 18.65 -19.12 -8.27
N THR A 884 19.85 -19.19 -8.85
CA THR A 884 20.08 -19.76 -10.18
C THR A 884 20.68 -21.17 -10.09
N ALA A 885 21.03 -21.75 -11.25
CA ALA A 885 21.80 -23.00 -11.32
C ALA A 885 23.08 -22.96 -10.48
N ALA A 886 23.81 -21.83 -10.47
CA ALA A 886 25.06 -21.68 -9.73
C ALA A 886 24.84 -21.79 -8.22
N GLY A 887 23.83 -21.10 -7.67
CA GLY A 887 23.49 -21.21 -6.25
C GLY A 887 22.96 -22.60 -5.86
N ALA A 888 22.17 -23.22 -6.74
CA ALA A 888 21.69 -24.59 -6.54
C ALA A 888 22.85 -25.61 -6.49
N GLN A 889 23.86 -25.45 -7.35
CA GLN A 889 25.06 -26.29 -7.34
C GLN A 889 25.83 -26.19 -6.02
N VAL A 890 26.03 -24.97 -5.50
CA VAL A 890 26.69 -24.77 -4.20
C VAL A 890 25.88 -25.37 -3.05
N LEU A 891 24.55 -25.23 -3.07
CA LEU A 891 23.68 -25.86 -2.08
C LEU A 891 23.75 -27.39 -2.14
N ALA A 892 23.86 -27.96 -3.33
CA ALA A 892 24.02 -29.40 -3.53
C ALA A 892 25.29 -29.95 -2.85
N GLU A 893 26.39 -29.19 -2.87
CA GLU A 893 27.62 -29.58 -2.14
C GLU A 893 27.38 -29.69 -0.64
N GLY A 894 26.63 -28.75 -0.06
CA GLY A 894 26.25 -28.77 1.36
C GLY A 894 25.31 -29.93 1.73
N LEU A 895 24.50 -30.40 0.77
CA LEU A 895 23.58 -31.54 0.95
C LEU A 895 24.30 -32.89 0.98
N ARG A 896 25.41 -33.08 0.23
CA ARG A 896 26.11 -34.38 0.14
C ARG A 896 26.51 -34.95 1.51
N GLY A 897 26.80 -34.08 2.49
CA GLY A 897 27.15 -34.47 3.86
C GLY A 897 26.02 -34.33 4.88
N ASN A 898 24.83 -33.86 4.48
CA ASN A 898 23.71 -33.67 5.40
C ASN A 898 22.92 -34.98 5.59
N THR A 899 22.62 -35.31 6.84
CA THR A 899 21.87 -36.53 7.20
C THR A 899 20.56 -36.24 7.95
N SER A 900 20.12 -34.98 7.97
CA SER A 900 19.00 -34.52 8.80
C SER A 900 17.89 -33.79 8.05
N LEU A 901 18.18 -33.18 6.91
CA LEU A 901 17.25 -32.35 6.16
C LEU A 901 16.15 -33.21 5.53
N GLN A 902 14.90 -32.92 5.89
CA GLN A 902 13.73 -33.67 5.43
C GLN A 902 12.91 -32.89 4.40
N PHE A 903 12.92 -31.57 4.46
CA PHE A 903 12.09 -30.71 3.61
C PHE A 903 12.94 -29.62 2.96
N LEU A 904 13.02 -29.62 1.63
CA LEU A 904 13.74 -28.64 0.84
C LEU A 904 12.86 -28.06 -0.27
N GLY A 905 12.75 -26.73 -0.33
CA GLY A 905 11.92 -26.08 -1.35
C GLY A 905 12.63 -24.92 -2.04
N PHE A 906 12.60 -24.93 -3.37
CA PHE A 906 13.14 -23.94 -4.29
C PHE A 906 12.08 -23.36 -5.23
N TRP A 907 10.79 -23.54 -4.97
CA TRP A 907 9.74 -23.17 -5.93
C TRP A 907 9.89 -21.72 -6.43
N GLY A 908 9.62 -21.40 -7.69
CA GLY A 908 9.70 -20.03 -8.22
C GLY A 908 11.11 -19.41 -8.19
N ASN A 909 12.15 -20.20 -8.41
CA ASN A 909 13.54 -19.72 -8.61
C ASN A 909 13.96 -19.97 -10.08
N ARG A 910 15.25 -19.85 -10.40
CA ARG A 910 15.81 -20.08 -11.74
C ARG A 910 16.84 -21.21 -11.72
N VAL A 911 16.53 -22.31 -11.03
CA VAL A 911 17.44 -23.45 -10.85
C VAL A 911 17.86 -24.06 -12.19
N GLY A 912 16.93 -24.16 -13.16
CA GLY A 912 17.19 -24.72 -14.48
C GLY A 912 17.66 -26.18 -14.47
N ASP A 913 18.04 -26.68 -15.63
CA ASP A 913 18.47 -28.09 -15.80
C ASP A 913 19.80 -28.39 -15.10
N GLU A 914 20.78 -27.51 -15.21
CA GLU A 914 22.09 -27.69 -14.58
C GLU A 914 22.00 -27.73 -13.04
N GLY A 915 21.20 -26.82 -12.45
CA GLY A 915 20.96 -26.81 -11.01
C GLY A 915 20.16 -28.05 -10.56
N ALA A 916 19.17 -28.47 -11.36
CA ALA A 916 18.42 -29.70 -11.08
C ALA A 916 19.31 -30.94 -11.14
N GLN A 917 20.25 -31.00 -12.09
CA GLN A 917 21.25 -32.06 -12.17
C GLN A 917 22.16 -32.08 -10.94
N ALA A 918 22.70 -30.93 -10.52
CA ALA A 918 23.55 -30.86 -9.34
C ALA A 918 22.82 -31.31 -8.07
N LEU A 919 21.56 -30.89 -7.89
CA LEU A 919 20.71 -31.37 -6.80
C LEU A 919 20.45 -32.87 -6.91
N ALA A 920 20.14 -33.39 -8.10
CA ALA A 920 19.90 -34.81 -8.33
C ALA A 920 21.12 -35.67 -7.96
N GLU A 921 22.32 -35.26 -8.37
CA GLU A 921 23.57 -35.94 -8.03
C GLU A 921 23.82 -35.98 -6.52
N ALA A 922 23.58 -34.86 -5.81
CA ALA A 922 23.72 -34.81 -4.35
C ALA A 922 22.65 -35.65 -3.62
N LEU A 923 21.44 -35.73 -4.18
CA LEU A 923 20.32 -36.43 -3.56
C LEU A 923 20.28 -37.93 -3.84
N GLY A 924 21.01 -38.43 -4.83
CA GLY A 924 21.04 -39.86 -5.17
C GLY A 924 21.37 -40.78 -3.98
N ASP A 925 22.28 -40.35 -3.10
CA ASP A 925 22.64 -41.08 -1.86
C ASP A 925 22.02 -40.47 -0.59
N HIS A 926 21.23 -39.41 -0.69
CA HIS A 926 20.81 -38.64 0.47
C HIS A 926 19.75 -39.40 1.30
N GLN A 927 20.10 -39.68 2.56
CA GLN A 927 19.37 -40.64 3.41
C GLN A 927 18.22 -40.04 4.23
N SER A 928 17.94 -38.74 4.11
CA SER A 928 16.96 -38.08 5.00
C SER A 928 15.91 -37.20 4.32
N LEU A 929 16.10 -36.82 3.06
CA LEU A 929 15.20 -35.89 2.38
C LEU A 929 13.93 -36.63 1.95
N ARG A 930 12.77 -36.11 2.38
CA ARG A 930 11.45 -36.70 2.10
C ARG A 930 10.64 -35.86 1.13
N TRP A 931 10.83 -34.55 1.15
CA TRP A 931 10.09 -33.60 0.32
C TRP A 931 11.03 -32.66 -0.39
N LEU A 932 10.95 -32.65 -1.73
CA LEU A 932 11.66 -31.73 -2.60
C LEU A 932 10.68 -30.97 -3.49
N SER A 933 10.74 -29.65 -3.49
CA SER A 933 9.95 -28.81 -4.38
C SER A 933 10.82 -27.97 -5.30
N LEU A 934 10.62 -28.16 -6.60
CA LEU A 934 11.26 -27.46 -7.72
C LEU A 934 10.20 -26.82 -8.65
N VAL A 935 8.99 -26.56 -8.15
CA VAL A 935 7.91 -25.89 -8.89
C VAL A 935 8.39 -24.60 -9.54
N GLY A 936 8.06 -24.29 -10.79
CA GLY A 936 8.37 -22.97 -11.38
C GLY A 936 9.87 -22.65 -11.44
N ASN A 937 10.72 -23.58 -11.91
CA ASN A 937 12.18 -23.42 -11.94
C ASN A 937 12.81 -23.47 -13.34
N ASN A 938 12.00 -23.45 -14.40
CA ASN A 938 12.45 -23.54 -15.79
C ASN A 938 13.26 -24.83 -16.06
N ILE A 939 12.79 -25.96 -15.52
CA ILE A 939 13.39 -27.28 -15.73
C ILE A 939 12.79 -27.91 -17.00
N GLY A 940 13.64 -28.33 -17.93
CA GLY A 940 13.30 -29.03 -19.16
C GLY A 940 13.49 -30.54 -19.07
N SER A 941 13.52 -31.20 -20.23
CA SER A 941 13.69 -32.67 -20.33
C SER A 941 15.06 -33.15 -19.81
N VAL A 942 16.11 -32.34 -19.95
CA VAL A 942 17.46 -32.66 -19.47
C VAL A 942 17.52 -32.71 -17.94
N GLY A 943 16.97 -31.71 -17.25
CA GLY A 943 16.88 -31.71 -15.79
C GLY A 943 15.96 -32.82 -15.28
N ALA A 944 14.88 -33.12 -16.00
CA ALA A 944 14.00 -34.26 -15.72
C ALA A 944 14.75 -35.59 -15.79
N GLN A 945 15.62 -35.77 -16.79
CA GLN A 945 16.45 -36.96 -16.95
C GLN A 945 17.41 -37.13 -15.76
N ALA A 946 18.04 -36.06 -15.29
CA ALA A 946 18.91 -36.12 -14.12
C ALA A 946 18.11 -36.50 -12.85
N LEU A 947 16.93 -35.91 -12.65
CA LEU A 947 16.03 -36.27 -11.55
C LEU A 947 15.57 -37.73 -11.63
N ALA A 948 15.33 -38.27 -12.82
CA ALA A 948 14.99 -39.66 -13.03
C ALA A 948 16.10 -40.61 -12.59
N LEU A 949 17.36 -40.29 -12.92
CA LEU A 949 18.53 -41.04 -12.47
C LEU A 949 18.67 -41.02 -10.94
N MET A 950 18.38 -39.87 -10.31
CA MET A 950 18.33 -39.75 -8.86
C MET A 950 17.22 -40.62 -8.26
N LEU A 951 16.00 -40.59 -8.81
CA LEU A 951 14.88 -41.41 -8.33
C LEU A 951 15.17 -42.91 -8.44
N ALA A 952 15.89 -43.34 -9.47
CA ALA A 952 16.28 -44.75 -9.63
C ALA A 952 17.20 -45.25 -8.51
N LYS A 953 17.88 -44.34 -7.79
CA LYS A 953 18.86 -44.64 -6.75
C LYS A 953 18.37 -44.28 -5.35
N ASN A 954 17.65 -43.16 -5.21
CA ASN A 954 17.17 -42.66 -3.93
C ASN A 954 16.03 -43.54 -3.39
N VAL A 955 16.08 -43.82 -2.09
CA VAL A 955 15.13 -44.70 -1.38
C VAL A 955 14.41 -43.99 -0.22
N MET A 956 14.46 -42.66 -0.17
CA MET A 956 13.96 -41.87 0.96
C MET A 956 12.97 -40.77 0.56
N LEU A 957 13.10 -40.22 -0.65
CA LEU A 957 12.23 -39.16 -1.14
C LEU A 957 10.81 -39.70 -1.30
N GLU A 958 9.85 -39.05 -0.67
CA GLU A 958 8.43 -39.43 -0.64
C GLU A 958 7.58 -38.53 -1.53
N GLU A 959 7.96 -37.26 -1.70
CA GLU A 959 7.23 -36.30 -2.52
C GLU A 959 8.18 -35.41 -3.34
N LEU A 960 7.91 -35.34 -4.64
CA LEU A 960 8.63 -34.51 -5.61
C LEU A 960 7.64 -33.59 -6.33
N CYS A 961 7.82 -32.28 -6.14
CA CYS A 961 6.99 -31.24 -6.76
C CYS A 961 7.73 -30.58 -7.93
N LEU A 962 7.21 -30.72 -9.14
CA LEU A 962 7.77 -30.22 -10.41
C LEU A 962 6.75 -29.42 -11.23
N GLU A 963 5.66 -28.96 -10.61
CA GLU A 963 4.65 -28.16 -11.29
C GLU A 963 5.25 -26.91 -11.98
N GLU A 964 4.61 -26.40 -13.02
CA GLU A 964 5.01 -25.15 -13.71
C GLU A 964 6.46 -25.17 -14.25
N ASN A 965 6.87 -26.27 -14.86
CA ASN A 965 8.16 -26.38 -15.55
C ASN A 965 7.93 -26.68 -17.05
N HIS A 966 8.97 -27.07 -17.78
CA HIS A 966 8.94 -27.33 -19.22
C HIS A 966 9.40 -28.75 -19.55
N LEU A 967 9.00 -29.72 -18.72
CA LEU A 967 9.46 -31.11 -18.83
C LEU A 967 9.07 -31.75 -20.17
N GLN A 968 7.86 -31.45 -20.66
CA GLN A 968 7.26 -32.07 -21.85
C GLN A 968 7.19 -33.61 -21.74
N ASP A 969 6.76 -34.29 -22.80
CA ASP A 969 6.66 -35.75 -22.81
C ASP A 969 8.02 -36.44 -22.66
N GLU A 970 9.09 -35.89 -23.24
CA GLU A 970 10.44 -36.46 -23.17
C GLU A 970 10.96 -36.52 -21.72
N GLY A 971 10.79 -35.43 -20.96
CA GLY A 971 11.18 -35.38 -19.56
C GLY A 971 10.35 -36.34 -18.70
N VAL A 972 9.05 -36.43 -18.99
CA VAL A 972 8.14 -37.36 -18.29
C VAL A 972 8.48 -38.83 -18.59
N CYS A 973 8.82 -39.16 -19.83
CA CYS A 973 9.31 -40.50 -20.20
C CYS A 973 10.56 -40.87 -19.40
N SER A 974 11.49 -39.92 -19.21
CA SER A 974 12.67 -40.14 -18.38
C SER A 974 12.28 -40.40 -16.93
N LEU A 975 11.42 -39.55 -16.34
CA LEU A 975 10.91 -39.74 -14.97
C LEU A 975 10.23 -41.10 -14.80
N ALA A 976 9.42 -41.53 -15.78
CA ALA A 976 8.76 -42.84 -15.78
C ALA A 976 9.76 -44.00 -15.69
N GLU A 977 10.89 -43.95 -16.41
CA GLU A 977 11.95 -44.95 -16.30
C GLU A 977 12.62 -44.96 -14.92
N GLY A 978 12.80 -43.80 -14.29
CA GLY A 978 13.27 -43.68 -12.91
C GLY A 978 12.28 -44.30 -11.91
N LEU A 979 10.99 -44.01 -12.07
CA LEU A 979 9.92 -44.52 -11.21
C LEU A 979 9.79 -46.04 -11.24
N LYS A 980 10.03 -46.70 -12.39
CA LYS A 980 10.04 -48.17 -12.49
C LYS A 980 11.03 -48.84 -11.52
N LYS A 981 12.06 -48.11 -11.07
CA LYS A 981 13.09 -48.59 -10.14
C LYS A 981 12.97 -47.99 -8.73
N ASN A 982 12.26 -46.88 -8.58
CA ASN A 982 12.06 -46.22 -7.31
C ASN A 982 11.06 -47.00 -6.43
N SER A 983 11.30 -47.02 -5.12
CA SER A 983 10.45 -47.71 -4.14
C SER A 983 10.12 -46.87 -2.91
N SER A 984 10.27 -45.54 -3.00
CA SER A 984 10.05 -44.63 -1.87
C SER A 984 9.07 -43.50 -2.18
N LEU A 985 9.05 -43.03 -3.44
CA LEU A 985 8.24 -41.91 -3.86
C LEU A 985 6.77 -42.31 -3.85
N LYS A 986 5.96 -41.46 -3.23
CA LYS A 986 4.51 -41.60 -3.03
C LYS A 986 3.73 -40.57 -3.84
N ILE A 987 4.24 -39.35 -3.94
CA ILE A 987 3.55 -38.24 -4.60
C ILE A 987 4.48 -37.60 -5.62
N LEU A 988 4.03 -37.53 -6.86
CA LEU A 988 4.71 -36.83 -7.94
C LEU A 988 3.79 -35.77 -8.52
N LYS A 989 4.21 -34.50 -8.49
CA LYS A 989 3.38 -33.41 -9.01
C LYS A 989 4.00 -32.81 -10.28
N LEU A 990 3.22 -32.83 -11.35
CA LEU A 990 3.63 -32.50 -12.72
C LEU A 990 2.62 -31.57 -13.42
N SER A 991 1.75 -30.89 -12.66
CA SER A 991 0.79 -29.94 -13.22
C SER A 991 1.48 -28.85 -14.04
N ASN A 992 0.84 -28.35 -15.10
CA ASN A 992 1.35 -27.26 -15.95
C ASN A 992 2.79 -27.50 -16.49
N ASN A 993 3.00 -28.59 -17.22
CA ASN A 993 4.31 -28.98 -17.78
C ASN A 993 4.28 -29.27 -19.30
N CYS A 994 3.21 -28.88 -19.99
CA CYS A 994 2.97 -29.16 -21.41
C CYS A 994 3.01 -30.66 -21.76
N ILE A 995 2.54 -31.50 -20.82
CA ILE A 995 2.47 -32.96 -21.00
C ILE A 995 1.28 -33.28 -21.90
N THR A 996 1.46 -34.19 -22.86
CA THR A 996 0.38 -34.71 -23.70
C THR A 996 0.02 -36.14 -23.26
N TYR A 997 -0.93 -36.75 -23.97
CA TYR A 997 -1.26 -38.16 -23.77
C TYR A 997 -0.03 -39.08 -23.83
N LEU A 998 1.00 -38.76 -24.63
CA LEU A 998 2.22 -39.59 -24.74
C LEU A 998 2.99 -39.67 -23.41
N GLY A 999 3.22 -38.55 -22.74
CA GLY A 999 3.87 -38.54 -21.43
C GLY A 999 3.01 -39.23 -20.35
N ALA A 1000 1.69 -39.06 -20.41
CA ALA A 1000 0.78 -39.75 -19.51
C ALA A 1000 0.78 -41.29 -19.72
N GLU A 1001 0.89 -41.75 -20.96
CA GLU A 1001 1.04 -43.18 -21.29
C GLU A 1001 2.34 -43.76 -20.70
N ALA A 1002 3.44 -43.02 -20.78
CA ALA A 1002 4.71 -43.45 -20.17
C ALA A 1002 4.59 -43.58 -18.64
N LEU A 1003 3.88 -42.66 -17.98
CA LEU A 1003 3.59 -42.76 -16.55
C LEU A 1003 2.76 -43.99 -16.23
N LEU A 1004 1.69 -44.28 -16.99
CA LEU A 1004 0.87 -45.48 -16.80
C LEU A 1004 1.71 -46.76 -16.86
N GLN A 1005 2.61 -46.88 -17.84
CA GLN A 1005 3.53 -48.03 -17.95
C GLN A 1005 4.50 -48.15 -16.77
N ALA A 1006 4.91 -47.02 -16.17
CA ALA A 1006 5.73 -47.05 -14.96
C ALA A 1006 4.92 -47.46 -13.73
N LEU A 1007 3.69 -46.96 -13.62
CA LEU A 1007 2.75 -47.22 -12.54
C LEU A 1007 2.27 -48.68 -12.50
N GLU A 1008 2.27 -49.39 -13.64
CA GLU A 1008 2.06 -50.86 -13.67
C GLU A 1008 3.14 -51.66 -12.92
N ARG A 1009 4.33 -51.08 -12.73
CA ARG A 1009 5.47 -51.71 -12.05
C ARG A 1009 5.87 -51.03 -10.76
N ASN A 1010 5.21 -49.92 -10.41
CA ASN A 1010 5.48 -49.14 -9.22
C ASN A 1010 4.23 -49.12 -8.33
N ASP A 1011 4.33 -49.78 -7.17
CA ASP A 1011 3.25 -49.88 -6.19
C ASP A 1011 3.36 -48.83 -5.07
N THR A 1012 4.38 -47.97 -5.09
CA THR A 1012 4.65 -46.99 -4.02
C THR A 1012 4.01 -45.64 -4.29
N ILE A 1013 3.89 -45.26 -5.57
CA ILE A 1013 3.21 -44.04 -5.98
C ILE A 1013 1.71 -44.16 -5.68
N LEU A 1014 1.21 -43.17 -4.95
CA LEU A 1014 -0.18 -43.00 -4.56
C LEU A 1014 -0.88 -41.93 -5.41
N GLU A 1015 -0.16 -40.87 -5.77
CA GLU A 1015 -0.73 -39.72 -6.48
C GLU A 1015 0.24 -39.16 -7.52
N VAL A 1016 -0.28 -38.93 -8.74
CA VAL A 1016 0.42 -38.21 -9.80
C VAL A 1016 -0.45 -37.05 -10.27
N TRP A 1017 -0.02 -35.81 -10.02
CA TRP A 1017 -0.81 -34.63 -10.35
C TRP A 1017 -0.48 -34.14 -11.76
N LEU A 1018 -1.47 -34.05 -12.64
CA LEU A 1018 -1.33 -33.75 -14.06
C LEU A 1018 -2.21 -32.58 -14.54
N ARG A 1019 -2.86 -31.85 -13.62
CA ARG A 1019 -3.72 -30.71 -13.96
C ARG A 1019 -3.03 -29.64 -14.80
N GLY A 1020 -3.77 -29.04 -15.73
CA GLY A 1020 -3.29 -27.93 -16.56
C GLY A 1020 -2.22 -28.31 -17.60
N ASN A 1021 -2.14 -29.60 -17.92
CA ASN A 1021 -1.39 -30.10 -19.08
C ASN A 1021 -2.29 -30.19 -20.33
N THR A 1022 -1.70 -30.59 -21.46
CA THR A 1022 -2.33 -30.57 -22.77
C THR A 1022 -3.10 -31.87 -23.04
N PHE A 1023 -4.27 -32.01 -22.41
CA PHE A 1023 -5.18 -33.13 -22.64
C PHE A 1023 -6.52 -32.63 -23.21
N SER A 1024 -7.06 -33.37 -24.18
CA SER A 1024 -8.46 -33.25 -24.56
C SER A 1024 -9.38 -33.82 -23.47
N LEU A 1025 -10.65 -33.39 -23.44
CA LEU A 1025 -11.64 -33.91 -22.49
C LEU A 1025 -11.76 -35.45 -22.59
N GLU A 1026 -11.72 -36.00 -23.80
CA GLU A 1026 -11.76 -37.45 -24.01
C GLU A 1026 -10.52 -38.16 -23.44
N GLU A 1027 -9.34 -37.56 -23.54
CA GLU A 1027 -8.11 -38.12 -22.97
C GLU A 1027 -8.12 -38.06 -21.44
N VAL A 1028 -8.65 -36.99 -20.85
CA VAL A 1028 -8.83 -36.88 -19.39
C VAL A 1028 -9.71 -38.02 -18.87
N ASP A 1029 -10.85 -38.26 -19.50
CA ASP A 1029 -11.77 -39.34 -19.12
C ASP A 1029 -11.09 -40.72 -19.28
N LYS A 1030 -10.39 -40.94 -20.41
CA LYS A 1030 -9.67 -42.20 -20.68
C LYS A 1030 -8.56 -42.46 -19.65
N LEU A 1031 -7.73 -41.46 -19.38
CA LEU A 1031 -6.62 -41.57 -18.43
C LEU A 1031 -7.13 -41.79 -16.99
N GLY A 1032 -8.14 -41.04 -16.57
CA GLY A 1032 -8.75 -41.19 -15.24
C GLY A 1032 -9.42 -42.55 -15.02
N CYS A 1033 -9.97 -43.17 -16.07
CA CYS A 1033 -10.50 -44.53 -15.99
C CYS A 1033 -9.41 -45.62 -15.94
N ARG A 1034 -8.21 -45.37 -16.48
CA ARG A 1034 -7.13 -46.35 -16.54
C ARG A 1034 -6.39 -46.51 -15.22
N ASP A 1035 -6.12 -45.41 -14.53
CA ASP A 1035 -5.46 -45.45 -13.21
C ASP A 1035 -5.92 -44.27 -12.34
N THR A 1036 -6.55 -44.59 -11.21
CA THR A 1036 -7.10 -43.59 -10.29
C THR A 1036 -6.04 -42.76 -9.57
N ARG A 1037 -4.76 -43.14 -9.66
CA ARG A 1037 -3.64 -42.37 -9.10
C ARG A 1037 -3.35 -41.11 -9.91
N LEU A 1038 -3.77 -41.04 -11.18
CA LEU A 1038 -3.62 -39.85 -12.01
C LEU A 1038 -4.69 -38.81 -11.66
N LEU A 1039 -4.26 -37.67 -11.14
CA LEU A 1039 -5.12 -36.55 -10.77
C LEU A 1039 -5.08 -35.47 -11.86
N LEU A 1040 -6.09 -35.48 -12.73
CA LEU A 1040 -6.18 -34.66 -13.94
C LEU A 1040 -6.96 -33.35 -13.74
#